data_AF-A0A7J8HRV2-F1
#
_entry.id   AF-A0A7J8HRV2-F1
#
_cell.length_a   1.000
_cell.length_b   1.000
_cell.length_c   1.000
_cell.angle_alpha   90.00
_cell.angle_beta   90.00
_cell.angle_gamma   90.00
#
_symmetry.space_group_name_H-M   'P 1'
#
loop_
_entity.id
_entity.type
_entity.pdbx_description
1 polymer ?
#
loop_
_entity_poly.entity_id
_entity_poly.type
_entity_poly.pdbx_seq_one_letter_code
_entity_poly.pdbx_strand_id
1 'polypeptide(L)'
;MPSSEDLLLTLFQLCAQSKEKSHLPDFLICKLKNTWLSGVNLLVHQSSSSDNQSTFLHLSALWLKNQVQSSSLDIKSLQGLLSSVDDLLNKLLESEDTYLLSVYIGSVMPNDSEWEKMRQSLPMQWLHRPLLEGRLSLNYECFKTDFKEQDTKKLPSHLCTSALLSKMILVALKKEIVLENNELEKIIAELLYSLQWCEELDNPPIFLTGFCEMLQKMSITYDNLCGLGNPSGLLQLLFNRSGEHGTLWSLIIAKLILSRSVSPDEVKRHYRRKEGFFPLTEGNMHTIQSLCPFLSKEDKKEFIAQCIPALLAWTKEDLCSTNGGFGHLAIFNSCLQTGSIDDGELLHGILKILICWKKDHEDIFLFSCNLSEVSPEILGVNIEIIRFLSLFLKYCSSPLAENEWDFVVCSMLAWLETTSENYALYSVPLVQLFACVSCDLACELSAFFDSTTLDAVGNLPVNLISEWKEFFSQGIHSLLLPLLVTVTGESKDTSETSFQNAMLKPMCETLTYIPKDQLLSHKLPARLVAGQKTNLPEHLQTLLNTLAPLLLFRARPVQIAVYHMLYKLMPELPQYDQDNLKSYGDEEEEPALSPPTALMSLLSTQEDLLENVLGCIPVGQIVTIKPLSEDFCYVLGYLLTWKLILTFFKASSSQLRALYSMYLRKTKSLNKLLYHLFRLMPENPTYAETSVELPNKEPKTFFTEELQLSIRETTTLPYHIPHLACSVYHMTLKDLPAMVRLWWNSSEKRVFNIVDRFTSKYVSNVLSFQEISSVQTSTQLFNGMTVKARATTREVMATYTIEDIVIELIIQLPSNYPLGSITVESGKRVGVAVQQWRNWMLQLSTYLTHQNGSIMEGLALWKNNVDKRFEGVEDCMICFSVIHGFNYSLPKKACRTCKKKFHSACLYKWFTSSNKSTCPLCRETFF
;
A
#
# COMPACT_ATOMS: atom_id res chain seq x y z
N MET A 1 67.01 -18.16 -11.66
CA MET A 1 65.87 -18.05 -12.59
C MET A 1 64.59 -18.05 -11.77
N PRO A 2 63.97 -16.89 -11.51
CA PRO A 2 62.57 -16.83 -11.10
C PRO A 2 61.74 -16.63 -12.38
N SER A 3 61.41 -17.69 -13.14
CA SER A 3 61.05 -17.47 -14.55
C SER A 3 59.92 -18.30 -15.17
N SER A 4 59.28 -19.23 -14.45
CA SER A 4 58.13 -19.99 -14.99
C SER A 4 56.88 -19.84 -14.12
N GLU A 5 56.96 -20.09 -12.81
CA GLU A 5 55.82 -19.96 -11.91
C GLU A 5 55.33 -18.52 -11.73
N ASP A 6 56.23 -17.53 -11.68
CA ASP A 6 55.86 -16.10 -11.65
C ASP A 6 55.17 -15.64 -12.95
N LEU A 7 55.60 -16.20 -14.09
CA LEU A 7 54.95 -15.96 -15.38
C LEU A 7 53.56 -16.58 -15.40
N LEU A 8 53.41 -17.82 -14.90
CA LEU A 8 52.10 -18.47 -14.76
C LEU A 8 51.17 -17.69 -13.84
N LEU A 9 51.68 -17.17 -12.72
CA LEU A 9 50.93 -16.30 -11.81
C LEU A 9 50.45 -15.04 -12.53
N THR A 10 51.34 -14.36 -13.27
CA THR A 10 50.98 -13.15 -14.03
C THR A 10 49.92 -13.43 -15.09
N LEU A 11 50.05 -14.54 -15.82
CA LEU A 11 49.08 -14.96 -16.83
C LEU A 11 47.72 -15.30 -16.22
N PHE A 12 47.71 -15.99 -15.08
CA PHE A 12 46.49 -16.28 -14.32
C PHE A 12 45.81 -15.00 -13.85
N GLN A 13 46.57 -14.06 -13.26
CA GLN A 13 46.06 -12.76 -12.81
C GLN A 13 45.44 -11.96 -13.96
N LEU A 14 46.06 -11.94 -15.13
CA LEU A 14 45.53 -11.26 -16.33
C LEU A 14 44.24 -11.91 -16.84
N CYS A 15 44.11 -13.23 -16.76
CA CYS A 15 42.88 -13.94 -17.13
C CYS A 15 41.75 -13.73 -16.11
N ALA A 16 42.09 -13.59 -14.84
CA ALA A 16 41.14 -13.39 -13.74
C ALA A 16 40.63 -11.94 -13.61
N GLN A 17 41.23 -10.97 -14.32
CA GLN A 17 40.77 -9.58 -14.37
C GLN A 17 39.64 -9.37 -15.40
N SER A 18 38.74 -8.40 -15.15
CA SER A 18 37.65 -8.09 -16.10
C SER A 18 38.17 -7.55 -17.42
N LYS A 19 37.43 -7.84 -18.51
CA LYS A 19 37.71 -7.35 -19.87
C LYS A 19 37.84 -5.82 -19.94
N GLU A 20 37.08 -5.10 -19.12
CA GLU A 20 37.09 -3.63 -19.05
C GLU A 20 38.40 -3.08 -18.45
N LYS A 21 39.12 -3.85 -17.62
CA LYS A 21 40.41 -3.47 -17.04
C LYS A 21 41.61 -3.98 -17.84
N SER A 22 41.50 -5.13 -18.49
CA SER A 22 42.62 -5.74 -19.23
C SER A 22 42.78 -5.19 -20.65
N HIS A 23 41.71 -4.69 -21.28
CA HIS A 23 41.68 -4.23 -22.67
C HIS A 23 42.19 -5.26 -23.71
N LEU A 24 42.25 -6.56 -23.35
CA LEU A 24 42.75 -7.63 -24.22
C LEU A 24 41.64 -8.20 -25.12
N PRO A 25 41.90 -8.47 -26.41
CA PRO A 25 40.96 -9.16 -27.29
C PRO A 25 40.67 -10.61 -26.85
N ASP A 26 39.47 -11.12 -27.12
CA ASP A 26 39.04 -12.47 -26.73
C ASP A 26 39.97 -13.59 -27.22
N PHE A 27 40.52 -13.47 -28.44
CA PHE A 27 41.47 -14.45 -28.96
C PHE A 27 42.76 -14.51 -28.13
N LEU A 28 43.19 -13.39 -27.55
CA LEU A 28 44.42 -13.30 -26.77
C LEU A 28 44.17 -13.84 -25.37
N ILE A 29 43.02 -13.53 -24.76
CA ILE A 29 42.61 -14.12 -23.47
C ILE A 29 42.54 -15.65 -23.58
N CYS A 30 41.96 -16.21 -24.65
CA CYS A 30 41.96 -17.66 -24.87
C CYS A 30 43.37 -18.24 -24.98
N LYS A 31 44.30 -17.56 -25.67
CA LYS A 31 45.70 -18.01 -25.78
C LYS A 31 46.41 -17.97 -24.42
N LEU A 32 46.27 -16.88 -23.67
CA LEU A 32 46.85 -16.74 -22.34
C LEU A 32 46.28 -17.80 -21.40
N LYS A 33 44.96 -18.04 -21.44
CA LYS A 33 44.27 -19.07 -20.68
C LYS A 33 44.82 -20.46 -20.95
N ASN A 34 44.90 -20.85 -22.22
CA ASN A 34 45.46 -22.15 -22.61
C ASN A 34 46.94 -22.29 -22.19
N THR A 35 47.71 -21.20 -22.23
CA THR A 35 49.13 -21.19 -21.86
C THR A 35 49.30 -21.45 -20.36
N TRP A 36 48.58 -20.73 -19.49
CA TRP A 36 48.73 -20.94 -18.05
C TRP A 36 48.12 -22.27 -17.59
N LEU A 37 47.00 -22.72 -18.18
CA LEU A 37 46.43 -24.04 -17.90
C LEU A 37 47.38 -25.20 -18.27
N SER A 38 48.09 -25.08 -19.39
CA SER A 38 49.09 -26.07 -19.79
C SER A 38 50.28 -26.09 -18.83
N GLY A 39 50.70 -24.92 -18.33
CA GLY A 39 51.75 -24.80 -17.33
C GLY A 39 51.34 -25.39 -15.98
N VAL A 40 50.11 -25.11 -15.51
CA VAL A 40 49.56 -25.73 -14.30
C VAL A 40 49.50 -27.25 -14.44
N ASN A 41 49.11 -27.78 -15.60
CA ASN A 41 49.12 -29.23 -15.84
C ASN A 41 50.51 -29.84 -15.60
N LEU A 42 51.54 -29.18 -16.09
CA LEU A 42 52.91 -29.64 -15.94
C LEU A 42 53.37 -29.58 -14.48
N LEU A 43 53.03 -28.50 -13.76
CA LEU A 43 53.35 -28.32 -12.34
C LEU A 43 52.73 -29.44 -11.49
N VAL A 44 51.46 -29.73 -11.72
CA VAL A 44 50.70 -30.70 -10.92
C VAL A 44 51.18 -32.14 -11.16
N HIS A 45 51.64 -32.48 -12.37
CA HIS A 45 52.24 -33.78 -12.65
C HIS A 45 53.71 -33.92 -12.18
N GLN A 46 54.41 -32.81 -11.91
CA GLN A 46 55.79 -32.81 -11.41
C GLN A 46 55.90 -32.84 -9.88
N SER A 47 54.86 -32.43 -9.15
CA SER A 47 54.85 -32.30 -7.68
C SER A 47 54.62 -33.62 -6.91
N SER A 48 54.60 -34.78 -7.58
CA SER A 48 54.40 -36.10 -6.94
C SER A 48 55.58 -36.59 -6.10
N SER A 49 56.68 -35.83 -6.03
CA SER A 49 57.85 -36.13 -5.18
C SER A 49 58.07 -35.06 -4.10
N SER A 50 57.63 -35.37 -2.88
CA SER A 50 58.10 -34.86 -1.56
C SER A 50 58.34 -33.34 -1.36
N ASP A 51 57.58 -32.77 -0.41
CA ASP A 51 57.87 -31.61 0.46
C ASP A 51 58.05 -30.18 -0.13
N ASN A 52 58.00 -29.96 -1.45
CA ASN A 52 57.98 -28.59 -2.00
C ASN A 52 56.58 -28.17 -2.45
N GLN A 53 55.90 -27.35 -1.64
CA GLN A 53 54.67 -26.66 -2.06
C GLN A 53 54.95 -25.79 -3.30
N SER A 54 54.15 -25.94 -4.37
CA SER A 54 54.25 -25.08 -5.56
C SER A 54 54.13 -23.60 -5.17
N THR A 55 55.10 -22.79 -5.60
CA THR A 55 55.13 -21.35 -5.31
C THR A 55 53.96 -20.65 -6.00
N PHE A 56 53.59 -21.09 -7.22
CA PHE A 56 52.41 -20.65 -7.95
C PHE A 56 51.14 -20.86 -7.12
N LEU A 57 50.88 -22.08 -6.62
CA LEU A 57 49.65 -22.37 -5.86
C LEU A 57 49.56 -21.54 -4.58
N HIS A 58 50.67 -21.38 -3.85
CA HIS A 58 50.70 -20.55 -2.65
C HIS A 58 50.43 -19.07 -2.97
N LEU A 59 51.13 -18.51 -3.96
CA LEU A 59 50.99 -17.10 -4.33
C LEU A 59 49.66 -16.80 -5.02
N SER A 60 49.10 -17.72 -5.80
CA SER A 60 47.79 -17.56 -6.42
C SER A 60 46.68 -17.60 -5.38
N ALA A 61 46.75 -18.48 -4.38
CA ALA A 61 45.82 -18.51 -3.26
C ALA A 61 45.86 -17.21 -2.44
N LEU A 62 47.07 -16.75 -2.08
CA LEU A 62 47.27 -15.49 -1.36
C LEU A 62 46.76 -14.29 -2.16
N TRP A 63 47.02 -14.28 -3.47
CA TRP A 63 46.51 -13.24 -4.36
C TRP A 63 44.99 -13.24 -4.43
N LEU A 64 44.35 -14.40 -4.63
CA LEU A 64 42.88 -14.51 -4.67
C LEU A 64 42.25 -14.01 -3.37
N LYS A 65 42.77 -14.44 -2.22
CA LYS A 65 42.35 -13.99 -0.90
C LYS A 65 42.44 -12.47 -0.78
N ASN A 66 43.57 -11.88 -1.17
CA ASN A 66 43.76 -10.44 -1.16
C ASN A 66 42.82 -9.73 -2.15
N GLN A 67 42.56 -10.29 -3.33
CA GLN A 67 41.65 -9.68 -4.31
C GLN A 67 40.23 -9.57 -3.78
N VAL A 68 39.66 -10.65 -3.24
CA VAL A 68 38.27 -10.62 -2.74
C VAL A 68 38.11 -9.82 -1.46
N GLN A 69 39.18 -9.67 -0.65
CA GLN A 69 39.15 -8.93 0.60
C GLN A 69 39.47 -7.44 0.46
N SER A 70 40.39 -7.06 -0.44
CA SER A 70 40.94 -5.69 -0.52
C SER A 70 40.61 -4.93 -1.81
N SER A 71 40.18 -5.62 -2.88
CA SER A 71 39.91 -4.98 -4.17
C SER A 71 38.43 -4.67 -4.35
N SER A 72 38.12 -3.49 -4.89
CA SER A 72 36.75 -3.14 -5.25
C SER A 72 36.32 -3.89 -6.51
N LEU A 73 35.70 -5.06 -6.35
CA LEU A 73 35.17 -5.88 -7.44
C LEU A 73 33.74 -5.45 -7.78
N ASP A 74 33.45 -5.30 -9.07
CA ASP A 74 32.09 -5.29 -9.58
C ASP A 74 31.65 -6.71 -9.98
N ILE A 75 30.37 -6.90 -10.29
CA ILE A 75 29.81 -8.22 -10.63
C ILE A 75 30.54 -8.86 -11.81
N LYS A 76 30.87 -8.08 -12.85
CA LYS A 76 31.55 -8.60 -14.04
C LYS A 76 32.96 -9.07 -13.73
N SER A 77 33.68 -8.31 -12.89
CA SER A 77 35.03 -8.64 -12.43
C SER A 77 35.02 -9.88 -11.54
N LEU A 78 34.03 -10.00 -10.65
CA LEU A 78 33.86 -11.21 -9.85
C LEU A 78 33.55 -12.42 -10.74
N GLN A 79 32.67 -12.30 -11.74
CA GLN A 79 32.39 -13.40 -12.69
C GLN A 79 33.63 -13.85 -13.46
N GLY A 80 34.47 -12.92 -13.92
CA GLY A 80 35.74 -13.24 -14.59
C GLY A 80 36.73 -13.97 -13.68
N LEU A 81 36.83 -13.51 -12.43
CA LEU A 81 37.64 -14.16 -11.40
C LEU A 81 37.14 -15.57 -11.09
N LEU A 82 35.83 -15.73 -10.83
CA LEU A 82 35.20 -17.02 -10.56
C LEU A 82 35.38 -18.01 -11.71
N SER A 83 35.31 -17.54 -12.97
CA SER A 83 35.57 -18.38 -14.14
C SER A 83 37.01 -18.88 -14.19
N SER A 84 37.98 -18.00 -13.96
CA SER A 84 39.41 -18.38 -13.99
C SER A 84 39.77 -19.32 -12.85
N VAL A 85 39.15 -19.13 -11.68
CA VAL A 85 39.27 -20.04 -10.54
C VAL A 85 38.63 -21.39 -10.87
N ASP A 86 37.45 -21.43 -11.50
CA ASP A 86 36.84 -22.68 -11.96
C ASP A 86 37.77 -23.47 -12.88
N ASP A 87 38.39 -22.80 -13.84
CA ASP A 87 39.35 -23.43 -14.75
C ASP A 87 40.56 -24.01 -13.99
N LEU A 88 41.09 -23.26 -13.01
CA LEU A 88 42.21 -23.71 -12.18
C LEU A 88 41.82 -24.94 -11.34
N LEU A 89 40.67 -24.90 -10.67
CA LEU A 89 40.22 -26.00 -9.82
C LEU A 89 39.91 -27.25 -10.64
N ASN A 90 39.25 -27.11 -11.79
CA ASN A 90 39.01 -28.24 -12.69
C ASN A 90 40.32 -28.85 -13.19
N LYS A 91 41.37 -28.03 -13.35
CA LYS A 91 42.69 -28.54 -13.72
C LYS A 91 43.41 -29.24 -12.57
N LEU A 92 43.29 -28.73 -11.34
CA LEU A 92 43.77 -29.43 -10.14
C LEU A 92 43.04 -30.76 -9.93
N LEU A 93 41.75 -30.82 -10.26
CA LEU A 93 40.93 -32.04 -10.21
C LEU A 93 41.33 -33.12 -11.22
N GLU A 94 42.00 -32.77 -12.32
CA GLU A 94 42.53 -33.76 -13.27
C GLU A 94 43.74 -34.51 -12.72
N SER A 95 44.28 -34.06 -11.58
CA SER A 95 45.34 -34.77 -10.87
C SER A 95 44.79 -35.82 -9.91
N GLU A 96 45.53 -36.91 -9.72
CA GLU A 96 45.16 -37.98 -8.77
C GLU A 96 45.28 -37.54 -7.30
N ASP A 97 45.86 -36.36 -7.03
CA ASP A 97 46.12 -35.85 -5.68
C ASP A 97 45.01 -34.90 -5.20
N THR A 98 44.02 -35.47 -4.50
CA THR A 98 42.90 -34.73 -3.90
C THR A 98 43.33 -33.83 -2.73
N TYR A 99 44.52 -34.05 -2.15
CA TYR A 99 45.07 -33.26 -1.04
C TYR A 99 45.52 -31.87 -1.50
N LEU A 100 45.99 -31.73 -2.73
CA LEU A 100 46.36 -30.41 -3.27
C LEU A 100 45.17 -29.45 -3.33
N LEU A 101 43.98 -29.96 -3.67
CA LEU A 101 42.77 -29.14 -3.72
C LEU A 101 42.33 -28.68 -2.33
N SER A 102 42.35 -29.57 -1.32
CA SER A 102 41.95 -29.21 0.04
C SER A 102 42.92 -28.18 0.65
N VAL A 103 44.22 -28.36 0.47
CA VAL A 103 45.25 -27.39 0.92
C VAL A 103 45.10 -26.04 0.20
N TYR A 104 44.75 -26.05 -1.09
CA TYR A 104 44.51 -24.82 -1.85
C TYR A 104 43.27 -24.07 -1.34
N ILE A 105 42.16 -24.77 -1.09
CA ILE A 105 40.94 -24.18 -0.51
C ILE A 105 41.24 -23.61 0.88
N GLY A 106 41.90 -24.37 1.75
CA GLY A 106 42.29 -23.91 3.09
C GLY A 106 43.21 -22.67 3.06
N SER A 107 44.09 -22.56 2.06
CA SER A 107 44.96 -21.39 1.88
C SER A 107 44.22 -20.13 1.45
N VAL A 108 43.10 -20.27 0.73
CA VAL A 108 42.22 -19.14 0.35
C VAL A 108 41.26 -18.78 1.48
N MET A 109 40.91 -19.73 2.34
CA MET A 109 39.92 -19.55 3.41
C MET A 109 40.36 -18.46 4.41
N PRO A 110 39.47 -17.50 4.72
CA PRO A 110 39.73 -16.53 5.77
C PRO A 110 39.71 -17.16 7.16
N ASN A 111 40.51 -16.62 8.08
CA ASN A 111 40.41 -16.97 9.50
C ASN A 111 39.21 -16.26 10.17
N ASP A 112 38.88 -16.64 11.40
CA ASP A 112 37.70 -16.13 12.10
C ASP A 112 37.75 -14.60 12.31
N SER A 113 38.93 -14.02 12.54
CA SER A 113 39.10 -12.56 12.67
C SER A 113 38.89 -11.82 11.36
N GLU A 114 39.33 -12.38 10.24
CA GLU A 114 39.11 -11.82 8.90
C GLU A 114 37.62 -11.87 8.53
N TRP A 115 36.94 -12.98 8.81
CA TRP A 115 35.49 -13.10 8.65
C TRP A 115 34.73 -12.06 9.46
N GLU A 116 35.12 -11.88 10.72
CA GLU A 116 34.49 -10.90 11.60
C GLU A 116 34.66 -9.47 11.10
N LYS A 117 35.86 -9.09 10.66
CA LYS A 117 36.11 -7.77 10.04
C LYS A 117 35.26 -7.56 8.78
N MET A 118 35.13 -8.57 7.93
CA MET A 118 34.30 -8.48 6.73
C MET A 118 32.82 -8.32 7.07
N ARG A 119 32.29 -9.03 8.08
CA ARG A 119 30.92 -8.84 8.56
C ARG A 119 30.69 -7.45 9.13
N GLN A 120 31.61 -6.95 9.97
CA GLN A 120 31.52 -5.60 10.54
C GLN A 120 31.62 -4.49 9.48
N SER A 121 32.24 -4.78 8.33
CA SER A 121 32.28 -3.85 7.19
C SER A 121 31.00 -3.84 6.35
N LEU A 122 30.08 -4.78 6.57
CA LEU A 122 28.83 -4.81 5.83
C LEU A 122 27.93 -3.63 6.24
N PRO A 123 27.28 -2.97 5.28
CA PRO A 123 26.29 -1.95 5.55
C PRO A 123 25.17 -2.49 6.46
N MET A 124 24.77 -1.74 7.49
CA MET A 124 23.79 -2.17 8.50
C MET A 124 22.31 -1.89 8.14
N GLN A 125 22.01 -1.38 6.94
CA GLN A 125 20.62 -1.07 6.52
C GLN A 125 19.70 -2.30 6.51
N TRP A 126 20.25 -3.51 6.40
CA TRP A 126 19.48 -4.75 6.50
C TRP A 126 18.71 -4.88 7.82
N LEU A 127 19.15 -4.16 8.86
CA LEU A 127 18.54 -4.20 10.19
C LEU A 127 17.20 -3.45 10.26
N HIS A 128 16.95 -2.51 9.34
CA HIS A 128 15.73 -1.69 9.31
C HIS A 128 14.45 -2.54 9.30
N ARG A 129 14.37 -3.51 8.40
CA ARG A 129 13.18 -4.35 8.24
C ARG A 129 12.92 -5.28 9.43
N PRO A 130 13.90 -6.07 9.93
CA PRO A 130 13.73 -6.88 11.14
C PRO A 130 13.33 -6.06 12.37
N LEU A 131 13.87 -4.84 12.52
CA LEU A 131 13.48 -3.94 13.61
C LEU A 131 12.03 -3.49 13.47
N LEU A 132 11.60 -3.02 12.30
CA LEU A 132 10.21 -2.57 12.08
C LEU A 132 9.19 -3.70 12.24
N GLU A 133 9.54 -4.92 11.82
CA GLU A 133 8.67 -6.11 11.94
C GLU A 133 8.66 -6.71 13.37
N GLY A 134 9.50 -6.20 14.28
CA GLY A 134 9.63 -6.70 15.65
C GLY A 134 10.31 -8.07 15.75
N ARG A 135 11.02 -8.50 14.70
CA ARG A 135 11.78 -9.78 14.71
C ARG A 135 13.06 -9.70 15.55
N LEU A 136 13.63 -8.51 15.66
CA LEU A 136 14.80 -8.20 16.49
C LEU A 136 14.54 -6.93 17.29
N SER A 137 15.23 -6.78 18.41
CA SER A 137 15.13 -5.61 19.29
C SER A 137 16.52 -5.09 19.62
N LEU A 138 16.69 -3.76 19.60
CA LEU A 138 17.96 -3.11 19.93
C LEU A 138 17.74 -1.89 20.82
N ASN A 139 18.75 -1.61 21.64
CA ASN A 139 18.76 -0.49 22.59
C ASN A 139 20.04 0.35 22.49
N TYR A 140 20.77 0.26 21.37
CA TYR A 140 21.98 1.04 21.11
C TYR A 140 22.00 1.55 19.66
N GLU A 141 22.79 2.60 19.42
CA GLU A 141 22.85 3.25 18.11
C GLU A 141 23.87 2.57 17.19
N CYS A 142 23.37 1.85 16.18
CA CYS A 142 24.21 1.09 15.23
C CYS A 142 24.72 1.93 14.04
N PHE A 143 24.14 3.11 13.79
CA PHE A 143 24.29 3.84 12.54
C PHE A 143 25.15 5.09 12.72
N LYS A 144 26.48 4.96 12.57
CA LYS A 144 27.41 6.09 12.79
C LYS A 144 27.69 6.97 11.56
N THR A 145 27.22 6.58 10.39
CA THR A 145 27.39 7.37 9.15
C THR A 145 26.33 7.00 8.14
N ASP A 146 25.65 8.00 7.59
CA ASP A 146 24.89 7.86 6.34
C ASP A 146 25.78 7.16 5.32
N PHE A 147 25.36 5.97 4.90
CA PHE A 147 25.88 5.37 3.70
C PHE A 147 25.49 6.32 2.57
N LYS A 148 26.36 7.28 2.25
CA LYS A 148 26.23 8.03 1.00
C LYS A 148 26.07 6.97 -0.07
N GLU A 149 25.11 7.13 -0.96
CA GLU A 149 24.89 6.32 -2.17
C GLU A 149 26.12 6.30 -3.13
N GLN A 150 27.31 6.66 -2.64
CA GLN A 150 28.59 6.67 -3.32
C GLN A 150 29.29 5.32 -3.19
N ASP A 151 28.80 4.35 -3.97
CA ASP A 151 29.60 3.52 -4.88
C ASP A 151 28.74 2.35 -5.39
N THR A 152 27.73 2.67 -6.21
CA THR A 152 26.71 1.77 -6.77
C THR A 152 27.23 0.64 -7.69
N LYS A 153 28.54 0.39 -7.74
CA LYS A 153 29.16 -0.63 -8.59
C LYS A 153 30.02 -1.66 -7.86
N LYS A 154 30.24 -1.51 -6.54
CA LYS A 154 31.21 -2.35 -5.81
C LYS A 154 30.49 -3.36 -4.91
N LEU A 155 30.90 -4.61 -4.98
CA LEU A 155 30.44 -5.67 -4.10
C LEU A 155 31.23 -5.64 -2.78
N PRO A 156 30.56 -5.83 -1.62
CA PRO A 156 31.25 -6.03 -0.35
C PRO A 156 32.20 -7.22 -0.39
N SER A 157 33.30 -7.12 0.36
CA SER A 157 34.34 -8.16 0.45
C SER A 157 33.80 -9.49 0.98
N HIS A 158 32.85 -9.44 1.93
CA HIS A 158 32.16 -10.63 2.45
C HIS A 158 31.46 -11.40 1.31
N LEU A 159 30.66 -10.71 0.49
CA LEU A 159 29.93 -11.32 -0.64
C LEU A 159 30.87 -11.88 -1.71
N CYS A 160 31.97 -11.19 -2.01
CA CYS A 160 32.97 -11.66 -2.96
C CYS A 160 33.67 -12.94 -2.46
N THR A 161 34.05 -12.94 -1.18
CA THR A 161 34.78 -14.04 -0.54
C THR A 161 33.88 -15.27 -0.38
N SER A 162 32.63 -15.08 0.06
CA SER A 162 31.65 -16.17 0.18
C SER A 162 31.34 -16.78 -1.19
N ALA A 163 31.11 -15.98 -2.23
CA ALA A 163 30.87 -16.48 -3.58
C ALA A 163 32.07 -17.27 -4.16
N LEU A 164 33.30 -16.79 -3.93
CA LEU A 164 34.52 -17.49 -4.34
C LEU A 164 34.64 -18.86 -3.68
N LEU A 165 34.57 -18.92 -2.35
CA LEU A 165 34.69 -20.18 -1.62
C LEU A 165 33.56 -21.15 -1.96
N SER A 166 32.36 -20.64 -2.22
CA SER A 166 31.23 -21.45 -2.66
C SER A 166 31.48 -22.10 -4.01
N LYS A 167 32.06 -21.36 -4.96
CA LYS A 167 32.48 -21.93 -6.25
C LYS A 167 33.52 -23.02 -6.05
N MET A 168 34.50 -22.80 -5.15
CA MET A 168 35.54 -23.78 -4.84
C MET A 168 34.95 -25.08 -4.24
N ILE A 169 34.02 -24.95 -3.30
CA ILE A 169 33.34 -26.09 -2.68
C ILE A 169 32.48 -26.86 -3.67
N LEU A 170 31.69 -26.18 -4.50
CA LEU A 170 30.84 -26.85 -5.49
C LEU A 170 31.65 -27.72 -6.46
N VAL A 171 32.88 -27.30 -6.77
CA VAL A 171 33.81 -28.08 -7.58
C VAL A 171 34.36 -29.27 -6.79
N ALA A 172 34.73 -29.09 -5.52
CA ALA A 172 35.19 -30.18 -4.65
C ALA A 172 34.10 -31.25 -4.41
N LEU A 173 32.85 -30.84 -4.17
CA LEU A 173 31.72 -31.73 -3.89
C LEU A 173 31.32 -32.59 -5.10
N LYS A 174 31.47 -32.10 -6.33
CA LYS A 174 31.23 -32.90 -7.55
C LYS A 174 32.10 -34.16 -7.67
N LYS A 175 33.16 -34.25 -6.85
CA LYS A 175 34.16 -35.32 -6.87
C LYS A 175 34.33 -36.01 -5.52
N GLU A 176 33.37 -35.83 -4.60
CA GLU A 176 33.34 -36.49 -3.27
C GLU A 176 34.58 -36.21 -2.39
N ILE A 177 35.23 -35.05 -2.56
CA ILE A 177 36.39 -34.67 -1.76
C ILE A 177 35.93 -34.24 -0.36
N VAL A 178 36.48 -34.89 0.67
CA VAL A 178 36.19 -34.58 2.08
C VAL A 178 37.13 -33.46 2.54
N LEU A 179 36.56 -32.32 2.94
CA LEU A 179 37.31 -31.23 3.60
C LEU A 179 37.45 -31.52 5.09
N GLU A 180 38.59 -31.15 5.68
CA GLU A 180 38.84 -31.33 7.11
C GLU A 180 38.17 -30.24 7.97
N ASN A 181 38.14 -30.42 9.30
CA ASN A 181 37.83 -29.37 10.29
C ASN A 181 36.50 -28.58 10.14
N ASN A 182 35.43 -29.22 9.64
CA ASN A 182 34.13 -28.60 9.40
C ASN A 182 34.20 -27.34 8.52
N GLU A 183 35.21 -27.24 7.63
CA GLU A 183 35.40 -26.09 6.74
C GLU A 183 34.22 -25.92 5.78
N LEU A 184 33.64 -27.03 5.33
CA LEU A 184 32.43 -27.06 4.51
C LEU A 184 31.26 -26.36 5.22
N GLU A 185 30.95 -26.75 6.46
CA GLU A 185 29.87 -26.15 7.25
C GLU A 185 30.13 -24.66 7.52
N LYS A 186 31.37 -24.26 7.78
CA LYS A 186 31.75 -22.85 7.98
C LYS A 186 31.49 -22.02 6.74
N ILE A 187 31.87 -22.51 5.55
CA ILE A 187 31.67 -21.77 4.30
C ILE A 187 30.18 -21.72 3.93
N ILE A 188 29.43 -22.81 4.13
CA ILE A 188 27.97 -22.81 3.97
C ILE A 188 27.33 -21.76 4.88
N ALA A 189 27.76 -21.67 6.15
CA ALA A 189 27.24 -20.68 7.09
C ALA A 189 27.49 -19.23 6.63
N GLU A 190 28.69 -18.89 6.13
CA GLU A 190 28.99 -17.54 5.60
C GLU A 190 28.20 -17.21 4.33
N LEU A 191 27.89 -18.22 3.51
CA LEU A 191 27.08 -18.01 2.32
C LEU A 191 25.60 -17.82 2.66
N LEU A 192 25.08 -18.58 3.63
CA LEU A 192 23.74 -18.33 4.19
C LEU A 192 23.66 -16.93 4.79
N TYR A 193 24.72 -16.46 5.45
CA TYR A 193 24.81 -15.08 5.95
C TYR A 193 24.73 -14.05 4.83
N SER A 194 25.44 -14.30 3.72
CA SER A 194 25.40 -13.44 2.53
C SER A 194 24.00 -13.36 1.92
N LEU A 195 23.32 -14.52 1.80
CA LEU A 195 21.96 -14.59 1.27
C LEU A 195 20.95 -13.90 2.19
N GLN A 196 21.08 -14.09 3.52
CA GLN A 196 20.21 -13.44 4.50
C GLN A 196 20.38 -11.92 4.45
N TRP A 197 21.62 -11.44 4.42
CA TRP A 197 21.91 -10.02 4.31
C TRP A 197 21.28 -9.40 3.06
N CYS A 198 21.35 -10.09 1.91
CA CYS A 198 20.74 -9.60 0.67
C CYS A 198 19.20 -9.55 0.73
N GLU A 199 18.57 -10.48 1.44
CA GLU A 199 17.11 -10.58 1.57
C GLU A 199 16.52 -9.53 2.51
N GLU A 200 17.26 -9.16 3.55
CA GLU A 200 16.80 -8.21 4.57
C GLU A 200 16.96 -6.74 4.17
N LEU A 201 17.60 -6.45 3.04
CA LEU A 201 17.73 -5.08 2.52
C LEU A 201 16.44 -4.59 1.88
N ASP A 202 15.94 -3.45 2.35
CA ASP A 202 14.88 -2.70 1.70
C ASP A 202 15.39 -2.09 0.37
N ASN A 203 14.69 -2.36 -0.73
CA ASN A 203 15.03 -1.91 -2.10
C ASN A 203 16.51 -2.17 -2.49
N PRO A 204 16.93 -3.43 -2.66
CA PRO A 204 18.32 -3.75 -2.95
C PRO A 204 18.81 -3.04 -4.22
N PRO A 205 19.98 -2.39 -4.20
CA PRO A 205 20.59 -1.81 -5.40
C PRO A 205 20.66 -2.82 -6.55
N ILE A 206 20.58 -2.33 -7.79
CA ILE A 206 20.58 -3.15 -9.02
C ILE A 206 21.75 -4.16 -9.04
N PHE A 207 22.91 -3.77 -8.49
CA PHE A 207 24.07 -4.66 -8.45
C PHE A 207 23.85 -5.90 -7.55
N LEU A 208 23.07 -5.78 -6.46
CA LEU A 208 22.72 -6.93 -5.62
C LEU A 208 21.74 -7.86 -6.34
N THR A 209 20.81 -7.33 -7.14
CA THR A 209 19.95 -8.15 -7.99
C THR A 209 20.80 -9.01 -8.93
N GLY A 210 21.77 -8.40 -9.61
CA GLY A 210 22.70 -9.14 -10.48
C GLY A 210 23.59 -10.14 -9.75
N PHE A 211 23.96 -9.87 -8.49
CA PHE A 211 24.69 -10.81 -7.64
C PHE A 211 23.82 -12.02 -7.25
N CYS A 212 22.58 -11.79 -6.79
CA CYS A 212 21.64 -12.86 -6.46
C CYS A 212 21.32 -13.73 -7.68
N GLU A 213 21.13 -13.14 -8.87
CA GLU A 213 20.96 -13.88 -10.12
C GLU A 213 22.19 -14.73 -10.47
N MET A 214 23.40 -14.21 -10.23
CA MET A 214 24.65 -14.97 -10.43
C MET A 214 24.71 -16.18 -9.50
N LEU A 215 24.39 -16.01 -8.21
CA LEU A 215 24.34 -17.11 -7.25
C LEU A 215 23.29 -18.16 -7.65
N GLN A 216 22.10 -17.74 -8.07
CA GLN A 216 21.05 -18.63 -8.57
C GLN A 216 21.51 -19.45 -9.79
N LYS A 217 22.21 -18.82 -10.75
CA LYS A 217 22.80 -19.53 -11.91
C LYS A 217 23.85 -20.57 -11.50
N MET A 218 24.52 -20.36 -10.37
CA MET A 218 25.46 -21.31 -9.77
C MET A 218 24.76 -22.38 -8.91
N SER A 219 23.42 -22.40 -8.88
CA SER A 219 22.60 -23.26 -8.02
C SER A 219 22.85 -23.04 -6.52
N ILE A 220 23.30 -21.84 -6.13
CA ILE A 220 23.47 -21.42 -4.74
C ILE A 220 22.15 -20.80 -4.28
N THR A 221 21.35 -21.60 -3.59
CA THR A 221 20.09 -21.21 -2.95
C THR A 221 20.04 -21.76 -1.54
N TYR A 222 19.19 -21.20 -0.67
CA TYR A 222 19.00 -21.73 0.70
C TYR A 222 18.76 -23.24 0.70
N ASP A 223 17.81 -23.72 -0.12
CA ASP A 223 17.43 -25.13 -0.17
C ASP A 223 18.60 -26.04 -0.58
N ASN A 224 19.34 -25.63 -1.60
CA ASN A 224 20.47 -26.40 -2.10
C ASN A 224 21.63 -26.43 -1.10
N LEU A 225 21.98 -25.28 -0.50
CA LEU A 225 23.08 -25.18 0.45
C LEU A 225 22.84 -25.99 1.71
N CYS A 226 21.59 -25.99 2.18
CA CYS A 226 21.19 -26.85 3.26
C CYS A 226 21.38 -28.33 2.87
N GLY A 227 21.19 -28.73 1.63
CA GLY A 227 21.42 -30.12 1.20
C GLY A 227 22.89 -30.58 1.12
N LEU A 228 23.88 -29.67 1.10
CA LEU A 228 25.26 -29.98 0.74
C LEU A 228 26.20 -30.38 1.89
N GLY A 229 25.83 -30.18 3.16
CA GLY A 229 26.68 -30.44 4.33
C GLY A 229 26.07 -31.40 5.36
N ASN A 230 26.81 -31.72 6.44
CA ASN A 230 26.23 -32.49 7.55
C ASN A 230 25.14 -31.65 8.23
N PRO A 231 23.86 -32.06 8.16
CA PRO A 231 22.74 -31.26 8.65
C PRO A 231 22.86 -30.95 10.14
N SER A 232 23.34 -31.91 10.94
CA SER A 232 23.49 -31.77 12.39
C SER A 232 24.67 -30.88 12.78
N GLY A 233 25.80 -30.99 12.07
CA GLY A 233 27.00 -30.19 12.29
C GLY A 233 26.78 -28.72 11.92
N LEU A 234 26.14 -28.47 10.77
CA LEU A 234 25.78 -27.12 10.33
C LEU A 234 24.77 -26.46 11.29
N LEU A 235 23.74 -27.21 11.71
CA LEU A 235 22.74 -26.71 12.67
C LEU A 235 23.41 -26.30 13.98
N GLN A 236 24.28 -27.16 14.54
CA GLN A 236 25.02 -26.86 15.76
C GLN A 236 25.89 -25.61 15.62
N LEU A 237 26.60 -25.45 14.49
CA LEU A 237 27.45 -24.30 14.22
C LEU A 237 26.63 -23.00 14.17
N LEU A 238 25.49 -23.02 13.47
CA LEU A 238 24.61 -21.86 13.37
C LEU A 238 24.02 -21.49 14.73
N PHE A 239 23.58 -22.46 15.54
CA PHE A 239 23.10 -22.22 16.90
C PHE A 239 24.16 -21.57 17.79
N ASN A 240 25.42 -22.05 17.74
CA ASN A 240 26.50 -21.45 18.51
C ASN A 240 26.74 -19.99 18.07
N ARG A 241 26.86 -19.74 16.76
CA ARG A 241 27.07 -18.38 16.22
C ARG A 241 25.90 -17.45 16.54
N SER A 242 24.67 -17.96 16.52
CA SER A 242 23.49 -17.19 16.90
C SER A 242 23.50 -16.85 18.39
N GLY A 243 23.80 -17.80 19.28
CA GLY A 243 23.88 -17.52 20.72
C GLY A 243 24.98 -16.52 21.06
N GLU A 244 26.12 -16.58 20.37
CA GLU A 244 27.25 -15.67 20.59
C GLU A 244 27.02 -14.27 19.99
N HIS A 245 26.45 -14.18 18.78
CA HIS A 245 26.44 -12.94 17.99
C HIS A 245 25.05 -12.44 17.55
N GLY A 246 24.00 -13.25 17.65
CA GLY A 246 22.62 -12.88 17.30
C GLY A 246 22.46 -12.38 15.87
N THR A 247 21.67 -11.31 15.70
CA THR A 247 21.57 -10.54 14.45
C THR A 247 21.19 -11.41 13.24
N LEU A 248 21.92 -11.33 12.12
CA LEU A 248 21.64 -12.16 10.94
C LEU A 248 21.75 -13.66 11.23
N TRP A 249 22.61 -14.08 12.18
CA TRP A 249 22.73 -15.49 12.52
C TRP A 249 21.45 -16.06 13.11
N SER A 250 20.72 -15.28 13.91
CA SER A 250 19.44 -15.73 14.48
C SER A 250 18.34 -15.81 13.42
N LEU A 251 18.33 -14.88 12.46
CA LEU A 251 17.40 -14.91 11.33
C LEU A 251 17.64 -16.10 10.40
N ILE A 252 18.92 -16.46 10.16
CA ILE A 252 19.28 -17.65 9.39
C ILE A 252 18.71 -18.92 10.03
N ILE A 253 18.78 -19.04 11.37
CA ILE A 253 18.21 -20.19 12.08
C ILE A 253 16.69 -20.27 11.86
N ALA A 254 15.97 -19.16 12.05
CA ALA A 254 14.52 -19.13 11.83
C ALA A 254 14.16 -19.58 10.40
N LYS A 255 14.89 -19.08 9.40
CA LYS A 255 14.68 -19.45 7.99
C LYS A 255 15.06 -20.89 7.70
N LEU A 256 16.11 -21.42 8.34
CA LEU A 256 16.50 -22.82 8.22
C LEU A 256 15.40 -23.75 8.76
N ILE A 257 14.79 -23.40 9.91
CA ILE A 257 13.68 -24.15 10.50
C ILE A 257 12.43 -24.10 9.62
N LEU A 258 12.20 -23.01 8.87
CA LEU A 258 11.10 -22.91 7.90
C LEU A 258 11.33 -23.70 6.61
N SER A 259 12.56 -23.66 6.08
CA SER A 259 12.92 -24.29 4.79
C SER A 259 13.15 -25.80 4.88
N ARG A 260 13.56 -26.30 6.05
CA ARG A 260 13.66 -27.73 6.34
C ARG A 260 12.53 -28.16 7.25
N SER A 261 12.00 -29.36 7.07
CA SER A 261 11.21 -30.05 8.12
C SER A 261 12.14 -30.55 9.25
N VAL A 262 12.96 -29.66 9.85
CA VAL A 262 13.73 -30.00 11.06
C VAL A 262 12.72 -30.36 12.14
N SER A 263 12.88 -31.54 12.74
CA SER A 263 11.94 -31.96 13.77
C SER A 263 12.02 -31.00 14.96
N PRO A 264 10.88 -30.60 15.57
CA PRO A 264 10.89 -29.75 16.76
C PRO A 264 11.82 -30.29 17.85
N ASP A 265 11.88 -31.62 18.02
CA ASP A 265 12.75 -32.31 18.99
C ASP A 265 14.25 -32.09 18.75
N GLU A 266 14.67 -31.96 17.49
CA GLU A 266 16.07 -31.66 17.15
C GLU A 266 16.41 -30.21 17.53
N VAL A 267 15.51 -29.26 17.26
CA VAL A 267 15.62 -27.87 17.72
C VAL A 267 15.66 -27.80 19.25
N LYS A 268 14.81 -28.57 19.96
CA LYS A 268 14.77 -28.65 21.43
C LYS A 268 16.11 -29.01 22.07
N ARG A 269 16.88 -29.89 21.43
CA ARG A 269 18.19 -30.33 21.95
C ARG A 269 19.24 -29.23 21.96
N HIS A 270 19.10 -28.21 21.12
CA HIS A 270 20.06 -27.11 21.05
C HIS A 270 19.76 -26.01 22.08
N TYR A 271 18.49 -25.75 22.40
CA TYR A 271 18.09 -24.69 23.33
C TYR A 271 17.85 -25.16 24.77
N ARG A 272 17.73 -26.48 25.04
CA ARG A 272 17.64 -27.06 26.40
C ARG A 272 18.99 -27.53 27.00
N ARG A 273 20.13 -27.17 26.41
CA ARG A 273 21.45 -27.52 27.01
C ARG A 273 21.63 -26.80 28.35
N LYS A 274 22.46 -27.38 29.24
CA LYS A 274 22.66 -26.93 30.63
C LYS A 274 23.17 -25.49 30.81
N GLU A 275 23.66 -24.86 29.75
CA GLU A 275 23.95 -23.42 29.71
C GLU A 275 22.66 -22.71 29.28
N GLY A 276 21.91 -22.16 30.24
CA GLY A 276 20.69 -21.42 29.93
C GLY A 276 20.99 -20.17 29.11
N PHE A 277 20.02 -19.68 28.34
CA PHE A 277 20.13 -18.38 27.64
C PHE A 277 20.26 -17.18 28.59
N PHE A 278 20.11 -17.41 29.90
CA PHE A 278 20.22 -16.41 30.95
C PHE A 278 21.58 -16.53 31.67
N PRO A 279 22.25 -15.41 31.98
CA PRO A 279 21.84 -14.03 31.73
C PRO A 279 21.78 -13.69 30.24
N LEU A 280 20.83 -12.83 29.85
CA LEU A 280 20.61 -12.45 28.46
C LEU A 280 21.79 -11.63 27.94
N THR A 281 22.39 -12.12 26.86
CA THR A 281 23.24 -11.36 25.95
C THR A 281 22.42 -10.96 24.72
N GLU A 282 22.91 -10.02 23.91
CA GLU A 282 22.27 -9.68 22.62
C GLU A 282 22.09 -10.92 21.74
N GLY A 283 23.12 -11.78 21.68
CA GLY A 283 23.07 -13.00 20.88
C GLY A 283 22.00 -13.98 21.35
N ASN A 284 21.95 -14.26 22.65
CA ASN A 284 20.92 -15.12 23.24
C ASN A 284 19.51 -14.55 23.08
N MET A 285 19.34 -13.24 23.29
CA MET A 285 18.05 -12.55 23.11
C MET A 285 17.56 -12.69 21.67
N HIS A 286 18.35 -12.29 20.67
CA HIS A 286 17.99 -12.40 19.26
C HIS A 286 17.71 -13.85 18.83
N THR A 287 18.48 -14.80 19.36
CA THR A 287 18.26 -16.24 19.15
C THR A 287 16.89 -16.65 19.66
N ILE A 288 16.52 -16.26 20.88
CA ILE A 288 15.20 -16.57 21.44
C ILE A 288 14.10 -15.93 20.59
N GLN A 289 14.19 -14.62 20.28
CA GLN A 289 13.18 -13.91 19.47
C GLN A 289 12.93 -14.61 18.13
N SER A 290 14.00 -15.06 17.47
CA SER A 290 13.93 -15.76 16.18
C SER A 290 13.35 -17.18 16.31
N LEU A 291 13.50 -17.83 17.46
CA LEU A 291 12.95 -19.16 17.74
C LEU A 291 11.49 -19.13 18.21
N CYS A 292 11.01 -18.02 18.78
CA CYS A 292 9.66 -17.87 19.33
C CYS A 292 8.54 -18.44 18.44
N PRO A 293 8.51 -18.23 17.11
CA PRO A 293 7.49 -18.81 16.24
C PRO A 293 7.41 -20.35 16.28
N PHE A 294 8.51 -21.03 16.62
CA PHE A 294 8.65 -22.49 16.56
C PHE A 294 8.59 -23.18 17.93
N LEU A 295 8.62 -22.43 19.03
CA LEU A 295 8.58 -22.98 20.39
C LEU A 295 7.17 -23.52 20.74
N SER A 296 7.10 -24.58 21.55
CA SER A 296 5.82 -25.06 22.08
C SER A 296 5.25 -24.09 23.13
N LYS A 297 3.95 -24.19 23.43
CA LYS A 297 3.30 -23.33 24.42
C LYS A 297 3.95 -23.47 25.80
N GLU A 298 4.36 -24.67 26.17
CA GLU A 298 5.00 -24.99 27.45
C GLU A 298 6.39 -24.33 27.53
N ASP A 299 7.20 -24.46 26.47
CA ASP A 299 8.53 -23.85 26.41
C ASP A 299 8.44 -22.31 26.51
N LYS A 300 7.45 -21.70 25.85
CA LYS A 300 7.19 -20.25 25.94
C LYS A 300 6.78 -19.82 27.35
N LYS A 301 5.88 -20.58 28.00
CA LYS A 301 5.49 -20.32 29.39
C LYS A 301 6.68 -20.44 30.34
N GLU A 302 7.57 -21.40 30.12
CA GLU A 302 8.79 -21.56 30.90
C GLU A 302 9.73 -20.36 30.75
N PHE A 303 9.98 -19.89 29.52
CA PHE A 303 10.77 -18.68 29.28
C PHE A 303 10.18 -17.47 30.01
N ILE A 304 8.85 -17.29 29.94
CA ILE A 304 8.20 -16.16 30.60
C ILE A 304 8.23 -16.29 32.12
N ALA A 305 8.01 -17.50 32.65
CA ALA A 305 8.11 -17.75 34.08
C ALA A 305 9.51 -17.44 34.64
N GLN A 306 10.57 -17.64 33.85
CA GLN A 306 11.93 -17.24 34.21
C GLN A 306 12.13 -15.71 34.19
N CYS A 307 11.34 -14.97 33.39
CA CYS A 307 11.42 -13.52 33.28
C CYS A 307 10.71 -12.76 34.43
N ILE A 308 9.59 -13.29 34.94
CA ILE A 308 8.73 -12.58 35.92
C ILE A 308 9.44 -12.22 37.24
N PRO A 309 10.16 -13.15 37.92
CA PRO A 309 10.79 -12.84 39.20
C PRO A 309 11.84 -11.73 39.06
N ALA A 310 12.48 -11.63 37.89
CA ALA A 310 13.52 -10.67 37.61
C ALA A 310 12.94 -9.27 37.40
N LEU A 311 11.82 -9.15 36.68
CA LEU A 311 11.11 -7.89 36.42
C LEU A 311 10.62 -7.15 37.68
N LEU A 312 10.41 -7.87 38.80
CA LEU A 312 9.90 -7.31 40.06
C LEU A 312 10.98 -6.69 40.97
N ALA A 313 12.27 -6.94 40.71
CA ALA A 313 13.35 -6.66 41.66
C ALA A 313 14.39 -5.63 41.18
N TRP A 314 14.14 -4.95 40.06
CA TRP A 314 15.17 -4.20 39.32
C TRP A 314 15.23 -2.71 39.59
N THR A 315 16.45 -2.16 39.51
CA THR A 315 16.75 -0.73 39.60
C THR A 315 16.68 -0.05 38.22
N LYS A 316 16.75 1.29 38.20
CA LYS A 316 16.71 2.10 36.96
C LYS A 316 17.71 1.64 35.88
N GLU A 317 18.94 1.32 36.26
CA GLU A 317 20.01 0.88 35.33
C GLU A 317 19.73 -0.52 34.78
N ASP A 318 19.15 -1.40 35.61
CA ASP A 318 18.79 -2.75 35.19
C ASP A 318 17.70 -2.71 34.12
N LEU A 319 16.71 -1.81 34.23
CA LEU A 319 15.59 -1.70 33.29
C LEU A 319 16.02 -1.48 31.83
N CYS A 320 17.10 -0.72 31.62
CA CYS A 320 17.58 -0.37 30.28
C CYS A 320 18.56 -1.41 29.70
N SER A 321 19.05 -2.35 30.51
CA SER A 321 20.07 -3.32 30.13
C SER A 321 19.50 -4.51 29.34
N THR A 322 20.32 -5.17 28.51
CA THR A 322 19.93 -6.38 27.77
C THR A 322 19.51 -7.53 28.69
N ASN A 323 20.15 -7.65 29.86
CA ASN A 323 19.78 -8.65 30.88
C ASN A 323 18.72 -8.15 31.88
N GLY A 324 18.10 -7.00 31.62
CA GLY A 324 17.04 -6.48 32.48
C GLY A 324 15.77 -6.19 31.69
N GLY A 325 15.11 -5.08 32.03
CA GLY A 325 13.74 -4.75 31.59
C GLY A 325 13.56 -4.86 30.07
N PHE A 326 14.45 -4.21 29.32
CA PHE A 326 14.45 -4.20 27.86
C PHE A 326 14.47 -5.62 27.25
N GLY A 327 15.49 -6.44 27.53
CA GLY A 327 15.64 -7.73 26.86
C GLY A 327 14.57 -8.74 27.24
N HIS A 328 14.07 -8.67 28.49
CA HIS A 328 12.98 -9.53 28.95
C HIS A 328 11.65 -9.15 28.31
N LEU A 329 11.35 -7.86 28.15
CA LEU A 329 10.18 -7.39 27.40
C LEU A 329 10.28 -7.76 25.91
N ALA A 330 11.45 -7.66 25.29
CA ALA A 330 11.65 -8.05 23.89
C ALA A 330 11.31 -9.53 23.63
N ILE A 331 11.78 -10.42 24.51
CA ILE A 331 11.43 -11.85 24.47
C ILE A 331 9.93 -12.05 24.69
N PHE A 332 9.36 -11.36 25.68
CA PHE A 332 7.95 -11.47 26.00
C PHE A 332 7.06 -11.04 24.82
N ASN A 333 7.36 -9.90 24.18
CA ASN A 333 6.68 -9.41 22.99
C ASN A 333 6.76 -10.41 21.83
N SER A 334 7.94 -11.00 21.61
CA SER A 334 8.15 -12.02 20.58
C SER A 334 7.31 -13.28 20.84
N CYS A 335 7.17 -13.68 22.10
CA CYS A 335 6.30 -14.79 22.50
C CYS A 335 4.82 -14.46 22.28
N LEU A 336 4.36 -13.24 22.63
CA LEU A 336 2.97 -12.81 22.44
C LEU A 336 2.57 -12.70 20.97
N GLN A 337 3.44 -12.16 20.12
CA GLN A 337 3.17 -11.94 18.68
C GLN A 337 2.76 -13.24 17.95
N THR A 338 3.17 -14.40 18.47
CA THR A 338 2.83 -15.72 17.92
C THR A 338 1.47 -16.27 18.37
N GLY A 339 0.67 -15.50 19.13
CA GLY A 339 -0.72 -15.83 19.52
C GLY A 339 -0.86 -17.06 20.43
N SER A 340 0.22 -17.46 21.09
CA SER A 340 0.31 -18.76 21.78
C SER A 340 0.06 -18.72 23.29
N ILE A 341 -0.03 -17.52 23.87
CA ILE A 341 -0.21 -17.26 25.30
C ILE A 341 -1.54 -16.55 25.50
N ASP A 342 -2.50 -17.26 26.09
CA ASP A 342 -3.82 -16.75 26.48
C ASP A 342 -3.93 -16.83 28.01
N ASP A 343 -2.98 -16.17 28.68
CA ASP A 343 -2.91 -16.12 30.14
C ASP A 343 -3.18 -14.68 30.58
N GLY A 344 -4.46 -14.36 30.75
CA GLY A 344 -4.90 -13.01 31.12
C GLY A 344 -4.31 -12.55 32.46
N GLU A 345 -4.13 -13.44 33.43
CA GLU A 345 -3.55 -13.12 34.73
C GLU A 345 -2.08 -12.67 34.60
N LEU A 346 -1.31 -13.41 33.80
CA LEU A 346 0.08 -13.07 33.48
C LEU A 346 0.20 -11.70 32.79
N LEU A 347 -0.66 -11.44 31.80
CA LEU A 347 -0.70 -10.18 31.05
C LEU A 347 -0.99 -8.99 31.97
N HIS A 348 -1.98 -9.11 32.85
CA HIS A 348 -2.30 -8.08 33.85
C HIS A 348 -1.19 -7.94 34.89
N GLY A 349 -0.53 -9.03 35.27
CA GLY A 349 0.63 -9.02 36.14
C GLY A 349 1.75 -8.13 35.59
N ILE A 350 2.09 -8.28 34.31
CA ILE A 350 3.12 -7.46 33.64
C ILE A 350 2.66 -6.01 33.50
N LEU A 351 1.40 -5.77 33.14
CA LEU A 351 0.86 -4.40 33.08
C LEU A 351 0.98 -3.69 34.44
N LYS A 352 0.69 -4.38 35.54
CA LYS A 352 0.89 -3.84 36.91
C LYS A 352 2.35 -3.54 37.22
N ILE A 353 3.29 -4.38 36.75
CA ILE A 353 4.72 -4.10 36.88
C ILE A 353 5.09 -2.81 36.15
N LEU A 354 4.61 -2.61 34.92
CA LEU A 354 4.87 -1.38 34.15
C LEU A 354 4.25 -0.14 34.81
N ILE A 355 3.07 -0.27 35.42
CA ILE A 355 2.46 0.81 36.22
C ILE A 355 3.33 1.14 37.44
N CYS A 356 3.90 0.14 38.11
CA CYS A 356 4.86 0.36 39.20
C CYS A 356 6.14 1.03 38.69
N TRP A 357 6.69 0.60 37.54
CA TRP A 357 7.85 1.25 36.95
C TRP A 357 7.60 2.72 36.64
N LYS A 358 6.42 3.08 36.11
CA LYS A 358 6.05 4.48 35.90
C LYS A 358 6.03 5.28 37.21
N LYS A 359 5.55 4.67 38.29
CA LYS A 359 5.47 5.31 39.60
C LYS A 359 6.84 5.50 40.26
N ASP A 360 7.72 4.50 40.13
CA ASP A 360 9.00 4.45 40.84
C ASP A 360 10.15 5.07 40.02
N HIS A 361 10.02 5.09 38.68
CA HIS A 361 11.02 5.53 37.71
C HIS A 361 10.39 6.33 36.55
N GLU A 362 9.63 7.37 36.88
CA GLU A 362 8.92 8.22 35.89
C GLU A 362 9.87 8.80 34.82
N ASP A 363 11.13 9.07 35.18
CA ASP A 363 12.16 9.64 34.31
C ASP A 363 12.65 8.72 33.19
N ILE A 364 12.33 7.41 33.24
CA ILE A 364 12.56 6.49 32.11
C ILE A 364 11.47 6.66 31.05
N PHE A 365 10.27 7.06 31.43
CA PHE A 365 9.16 7.16 30.50
C PHE A 365 9.30 8.44 29.69
N LEU A 366 9.44 8.29 28.37
CA LEU A 366 9.71 9.38 27.43
C LEU A 366 8.44 10.20 27.13
N PHE A 367 7.81 10.73 28.18
CA PHE A 367 6.61 11.54 28.11
C PHE A 367 6.96 13.01 27.81
N SER A 368 6.42 13.54 26.71
CA SER A 368 6.54 14.93 26.26
C SER A 368 7.98 15.49 26.36
N CYS A 369 8.95 14.75 25.81
CA CYS A 369 10.39 15.06 25.96
C CYS A 369 11.13 15.24 24.61
N ASN A 370 12.28 15.92 24.62
CA ASN A 370 13.18 16.03 23.47
C ASN A 370 14.10 14.80 23.37
N LEU A 371 13.99 14.05 22.26
CA LEU A 371 14.72 12.79 22.05
C LEU A 371 16.20 12.98 21.68
N SER A 372 16.65 14.20 21.34
CA SER A 372 18.06 14.45 21.01
C SER A 372 19.04 14.28 22.19
N GLU A 373 18.53 14.37 23.43
CA GLU A 373 19.32 14.26 24.65
C GLU A 373 19.18 12.88 25.33
N VAL A 374 18.37 11.99 24.74
CA VAL A 374 18.00 10.69 25.33
C VAL A 374 18.98 9.62 24.87
N SER A 375 19.43 8.79 25.82
CA SER A 375 20.29 7.64 25.53
C SER A 375 19.50 6.55 24.77
N PRO A 376 20.10 5.90 23.76
CA PRO A 376 19.48 4.79 23.01
C PRO A 376 18.87 3.68 23.87
N GLU A 377 19.43 3.44 25.06
CA GLU A 377 19.02 2.38 25.98
C GLU A 377 17.62 2.65 26.56
N ILE A 378 17.34 3.92 26.90
CA ILE A 378 16.03 4.37 27.39
C ILE A 378 15.00 4.32 26.25
N LEU A 379 15.43 4.66 25.03
CA LEU A 379 14.57 4.58 23.85
C LEU A 379 14.17 3.13 23.54
N GLY A 380 15.13 2.21 23.61
CA GLY A 380 14.90 0.77 23.43
C GLY A 380 13.87 0.20 24.41
N VAL A 381 13.97 0.51 25.70
CA VAL A 381 12.98 0.02 26.69
C VAL A 381 11.58 0.60 26.45
N ASN A 382 11.46 1.89 26.09
CA ASN A 382 10.15 2.48 25.77
C ASN A 382 9.53 1.84 24.52
N ILE A 383 10.31 1.53 23.50
CA ILE A 383 9.83 0.83 22.30
C ILE A 383 9.21 -0.53 22.68
N GLU A 384 9.87 -1.30 23.54
CA GLU A 384 9.36 -2.61 23.98
C GLU A 384 8.16 -2.50 24.92
N ILE A 385 8.08 -1.45 25.75
CA ILE A 385 6.89 -1.15 26.55
C ILE A 385 5.70 -0.84 25.64
N ILE A 386 5.86 0.03 24.64
CA ILE A 386 4.77 0.41 23.73
C ILE A 386 4.30 -0.81 22.93
N ARG A 387 5.23 -1.62 22.40
CA ARG A 387 4.91 -2.89 21.72
C ARG A 387 4.13 -3.84 22.60
N PHE A 388 4.53 -3.97 23.86
CA PHE A 388 3.80 -4.78 24.83
C PHE A 388 2.37 -4.30 24.96
N LEU A 389 2.13 -2.99 25.09
CA LEU A 389 0.77 -2.45 25.24
C LEU A 389 -0.09 -2.70 24.00
N SER A 390 0.46 -2.54 22.79
CA SER A 390 -0.26 -2.87 21.56
C SER A 390 -0.62 -4.35 21.48
N LEU A 391 0.32 -5.24 21.79
CA LEU A 391 0.08 -6.69 21.82
C LEU A 391 -0.89 -7.09 22.94
N PHE A 392 -0.78 -6.45 24.10
CA PHE A 392 -1.68 -6.64 25.23
C PHE A 392 -3.12 -6.33 24.82
N LEU A 393 -3.39 -5.18 24.21
CA LEU A 393 -4.74 -4.82 23.74
C LEU A 393 -5.29 -5.79 22.70
N LYS A 394 -4.42 -6.35 21.86
CA LYS A 394 -4.81 -7.30 20.81
C LYS A 394 -5.19 -8.70 21.34
N TYR A 395 -4.52 -9.17 22.39
CA TYR A 395 -4.68 -10.53 22.91
C TYR A 395 -5.39 -10.61 24.26
N CYS A 396 -5.56 -9.50 24.98
CA CYS A 396 -6.24 -9.47 26.26
C CYS A 396 -7.74 -9.74 26.09
N SER A 397 -8.22 -10.81 26.72
CA SER A 397 -9.63 -11.20 26.71
C SER A 397 -10.41 -10.70 27.94
N SER A 398 -9.73 -10.34 29.02
CA SER A 398 -10.36 -9.85 30.25
C SER A 398 -10.48 -8.31 30.28
N PRO A 399 -11.49 -7.76 30.97
CA PRO A 399 -11.68 -6.32 31.07
C PRO A 399 -10.58 -5.68 31.92
N LEU A 400 -10.06 -4.55 31.45
CA LEU A 400 -9.09 -3.74 32.19
C LEU A 400 -9.81 -2.94 33.29
N ALA A 401 -9.11 -2.75 34.41
CA ALA A 401 -9.54 -1.81 35.44
C ALA A 401 -9.38 -0.34 35.00
N GLU A 402 -10.05 0.59 35.70
CA GLU A 402 -10.01 2.03 35.39
C GLU A 402 -8.57 2.59 35.40
N ASN A 403 -7.78 2.26 36.43
CA ASN A 403 -6.38 2.67 36.54
C ASN A 403 -5.47 2.07 35.45
N GLU A 404 -5.81 0.88 34.93
CA GLU A 404 -5.09 0.23 33.83
C GLU A 404 -5.41 0.93 32.51
N TRP A 405 -6.68 1.30 32.28
CA TRP A 405 -7.08 2.14 31.15
C TRP A 405 -6.37 3.49 31.19
N ASP A 406 -6.44 4.21 32.31
CA ASP A 406 -5.79 5.51 32.48
C ASP A 406 -4.31 5.46 32.12
N PHE A 407 -3.61 4.42 32.60
CA PHE A 407 -2.20 4.22 32.26
C PHE A 407 -1.99 4.06 30.76
N VAL A 408 -2.77 3.20 30.08
CA VAL A 408 -2.62 2.92 28.65
C VAL A 408 -2.90 4.16 27.81
N VAL A 409 -4.07 4.80 27.98
CA VAL A 409 -4.48 5.93 27.12
C VAL A 409 -3.67 7.19 27.38
N CYS A 410 -3.32 7.49 28.65
CA CYS A 410 -2.49 8.66 28.95
C CYS A 410 -1.05 8.47 28.48
N SER A 411 -0.47 7.28 28.65
CA SER A 411 0.91 7.02 28.19
C SER A 411 0.99 7.04 26.67
N MET A 412 -0.01 6.48 25.97
CA MET A 412 -0.11 6.57 24.51
C MET A 412 -0.08 8.03 24.04
N LEU A 413 -0.92 8.90 24.62
CA LEU A 413 -0.98 10.30 24.18
C LEU A 413 0.34 11.03 24.46
N ALA A 414 0.96 10.81 25.62
CA ALA A 414 2.24 11.44 25.98
C ALA A 414 3.41 10.98 25.08
N TRP A 415 3.47 9.69 24.69
CA TRP A 415 4.46 9.22 23.71
C TRP A 415 4.18 9.75 22.30
N LEU A 416 2.90 9.95 21.96
CA LEU A 416 2.51 10.55 20.68
C LEU A 416 2.88 12.04 20.60
N GLU A 417 2.78 12.77 21.73
CA GLU A 417 3.29 14.14 21.87
C GLU A 417 4.81 14.18 21.64
N THR A 418 5.57 13.33 22.34
CA THR A 418 7.02 13.15 22.11
C THR A 418 7.32 12.85 20.64
N THR A 419 6.54 11.96 20.02
CA THR A 419 6.69 11.62 18.60
C THR A 419 6.51 12.84 17.70
N SER A 420 5.45 13.63 17.95
CA SER A 420 5.10 14.82 17.16
C SER A 420 6.16 15.92 17.27
N GLU A 421 6.74 16.13 18.45
CA GLU A 421 7.72 17.19 18.70
C GLU A 421 9.12 16.89 18.15
N ASN A 422 9.43 15.63 17.83
CA ASN A 422 10.78 15.17 17.47
C ASN A 422 10.92 14.72 16.00
N TYR A 423 10.03 15.15 15.10
CA TYR A 423 10.04 14.70 13.70
C TYR A 423 11.33 14.97 12.93
N ALA A 424 12.10 15.99 13.32
CA ALA A 424 13.39 16.31 12.71
C ALA A 424 14.45 15.22 12.93
N LEU A 425 14.25 14.32 13.90
CA LEU A 425 15.17 13.25 14.27
C LEU A 425 14.81 11.89 13.65
N TYR A 426 13.80 11.84 12.78
CA TYR A 426 13.33 10.61 12.12
C TYR A 426 14.35 9.94 11.19
N SER A 427 15.46 10.59 10.88
CA SER A 427 16.60 9.93 10.25
C SER A 427 17.30 8.92 11.17
N VAL A 428 17.13 9.04 12.50
CA VAL A 428 17.72 8.12 13.49
C VAL A 428 16.82 6.88 13.63
N PRO A 429 17.34 5.65 13.39
CA PRO A 429 16.47 4.47 13.31
C PRO A 429 15.69 4.09 14.55
N LEU A 430 16.24 4.27 15.75
CA LEU A 430 15.49 4.01 16.98
C LEU A 430 14.39 5.06 17.22
N VAL A 431 14.62 6.33 16.81
CA VAL A 431 13.61 7.38 16.92
C VAL A 431 12.47 7.12 15.93
N GLN A 432 12.81 6.72 14.70
CA GLN A 432 11.84 6.27 13.69
C GLN A 432 11.00 5.10 14.22
N LEU A 433 11.65 4.11 14.84
CA LEU A 433 10.97 2.94 15.39
C LEU A 433 10.05 3.32 16.56
N PHE A 434 10.50 4.20 17.46
CA PHE A 434 9.67 4.76 18.52
C PHE A 434 8.42 5.44 17.95
N ALA A 435 8.58 6.31 16.97
CA ALA A 435 7.47 6.97 16.29
C ALA A 435 6.47 5.97 15.66
N CYS A 436 6.98 4.91 15.02
CA CYS A 436 6.16 3.84 14.46
C CYS A 436 5.32 3.16 15.54
N VAL A 437 5.94 2.67 16.62
CA VAL A 437 5.23 1.91 17.66
C VAL A 437 4.25 2.79 18.44
N SER A 438 4.57 4.08 18.66
CA SER A 438 3.64 5.04 19.27
C SER A 438 2.39 5.26 18.41
N CYS A 439 2.57 5.42 17.09
CA CYS A 439 1.45 5.52 16.16
C CYS A 439 0.65 4.20 16.07
N ASP A 440 1.33 3.04 16.10
CA ASP A 440 0.68 1.72 16.14
C ASP A 440 -0.24 1.59 17.36
N LEU A 441 0.23 1.97 18.56
CA LEU A 441 -0.60 1.94 19.77
C LEU A 441 -1.82 2.84 19.66
N ALA A 442 -1.65 4.06 19.13
CA ALA A 442 -2.76 4.97 18.87
C ALA A 442 -3.76 4.39 17.83
N CYS A 443 -3.25 3.68 16.82
CA CYS A 443 -4.06 3.00 15.82
C CYS A 443 -4.88 1.86 16.43
N GLU A 444 -4.25 0.96 17.20
CA GLU A 444 -4.93 -0.17 17.86
C GLU A 444 -6.03 0.31 18.81
N LEU A 445 -5.77 1.36 19.61
CA LEU A 445 -6.79 1.97 20.45
C LEU A 445 -7.92 2.59 19.62
N SER A 446 -7.60 3.31 18.53
CA SER A 446 -8.62 3.88 17.64
C SER A 446 -9.50 2.79 17.01
N ALA A 447 -8.92 1.69 16.56
CA ALA A 447 -9.65 0.55 16.02
C ALA A 447 -10.51 -0.15 17.08
N PHE A 448 -9.99 -0.30 18.31
CA PHE A 448 -10.74 -0.86 19.43
C PHE A 448 -12.00 -0.04 19.74
N PHE A 449 -11.87 1.27 19.90
CA PHE A 449 -13.01 2.14 20.22
C PHE A 449 -13.97 2.34 19.04
N ASP A 450 -13.50 2.29 17.80
CA ASP A 450 -14.37 2.34 16.60
C ASP A 450 -15.21 1.07 16.42
N SER A 451 -14.65 -0.10 16.77
CA SER A 451 -15.33 -1.40 16.66
C SER A 451 -16.19 -1.79 17.88
N THR A 452 -16.15 -1.01 18.96
CA THR A 452 -16.88 -1.30 20.20
C THR A 452 -18.40 -1.28 19.98
N THR A 453 -19.05 -2.43 20.17
CA THR A 453 -20.51 -2.59 20.07
C THR A 453 -21.23 -2.22 21.37
N LEU A 454 -22.54 -1.93 21.30
CA LEU A 454 -23.37 -1.56 22.46
C LEU A 454 -23.33 -2.60 23.61
N ASP A 455 -23.13 -3.89 23.29
CA ASP A 455 -23.03 -4.96 24.30
C ASP A 455 -21.66 -4.98 25.01
N ALA A 456 -20.59 -4.56 24.33
CA ALA A 456 -19.24 -4.46 24.91
C ALA A 456 -19.07 -3.23 25.82
N VAL A 457 -19.88 -2.18 25.61
CA VAL A 457 -19.89 -0.96 26.44
C VAL A 457 -20.17 -1.26 27.92
N GLY A 458 -20.97 -2.28 28.22
CA GLY A 458 -21.31 -2.65 29.60
C GLY A 458 -20.12 -3.15 30.45
N ASN A 459 -19.01 -3.52 29.83
CA ASN A 459 -17.80 -4.01 30.49
C ASN A 459 -16.70 -2.94 30.61
N LEU A 460 -16.93 -1.73 30.09
CA LEU A 460 -15.98 -0.61 30.14
C LEU A 460 -16.31 0.33 31.30
N PRO A 461 -15.32 1.08 31.83
CA PRO A 461 -15.58 2.16 32.78
C PRO A 461 -16.58 3.18 32.22
N VAL A 462 -17.48 3.68 33.07
CA VAL A 462 -18.68 4.44 32.67
C VAL A 462 -18.37 5.67 31.82
N ASN A 463 -17.27 6.37 32.11
CA ASN A 463 -16.90 7.62 31.43
C ASN A 463 -15.86 7.43 30.31
N LEU A 464 -15.28 6.24 30.16
CA LEU A 464 -14.13 6.03 29.28
C LEU A 464 -14.45 6.33 27.80
N ILE A 465 -15.65 6.00 27.34
CA ILE A 465 -16.06 6.25 25.94
C ILE A 465 -16.24 7.76 25.68
N SER A 466 -16.82 8.49 26.63
CA SER A 466 -16.94 9.95 26.53
C SER A 466 -15.56 10.61 26.57
N GLU A 467 -14.70 10.20 27.50
CA GLU A 467 -13.32 10.70 27.61
C GLU A 467 -12.50 10.38 26.35
N TRP A 468 -12.67 9.18 25.79
CA TRP A 468 -12.05 8.81 24.52
C TRP A 468 -12.44 9.77 23.41
N LYS A 469 -13.75 10.04 23.24
CA LYS A 469 -14.24 10.90 22.15
C LYS A 469 -13.87 12.37 22.33
N GLU A 470 -13.95 12.89 23.55
CA GLU A 470 -13.79 14.31 23.86
C GLU A 470 -12.34 14.71 24.12
N PHE A 471 -11.51 13.81 24.62
CA PHE A 471 -10.13 14.11 25.00
C PHE A 471 -9.10 13.32 24.17
N PHE A 472 -9.07 12.00 24.28
CA PHE A 472 -7.98 11.20 23.69
C PHE A 472 -7.99 11.19 22.16
N SER A 473 -9.14 10.93 21.54
CA SER A 473 -9.30 10.98 20.08
C SER A 473 -8.95 12.36 19.54
N GLN A 474 -9.46 13.42 20.18
CA GLN A 474 -9.14 14.80 19.78
C GLN A 474 -7.64 15.09 19.93
N GLY A 475 -7.01 14.63 21.02
CA GLY A 475 -5.57 14.73 21.25
C GLY A 475 -4.76 14.09 20.14
N ILE A 476 -5.02 12.81 19.84
CA ILE A 476 -4.36 12.05 18.77
C ILE A 476 -4.42 12.80 17.44
N HIS A 477 -5.62 13.19 17.01
CA HIS A 477 -5.81 13.79 15.70
C HIS A 477 -5.27 15.23 15.62
N SER A 478 -5.26 15.96 16.74
CA SER A 478 -4.66 17.30 16.81
C SER A 478 -3.12 17.29 16.68
N LEU A 479 -2.48 16.17 17.06
CA LEU A 479 -1.04 15.95 16.90
C LEU A 479 -0.71 15.40 15.50
N LEU A 480 -1.41 14.35 15.08
CA LEU A 480 -1.05 13.62 13.86
C LEU A 480 -1.41 14.35 12.56
N LEU A 481 -2.51 15.12 12.51
CA LEU A 481 -2.90 15.80 11.29
C LEU A 481 -1.89 16.90 10.88
N PRO A 482 -1.43 17.80 11.78
CA PRO A 482 -0.33 18.70 11.47
C PRO A 482 0.99 17.97 11.17
N LEU A 483 1.31 16.92 11.94
CA LEU A 483 2.53 16.13 11.73
C LEU A 483 2.59 15.53 10.31
N LEU A 484 1.48 14.98 9.80
CA LEU A 484 1.38 14.50 8.43
C LEU A 484 1.74 15.60 7.42
N VAL A 485 1.21 16.81 7.60
CA VAL A 485 1.47 17.94 6.70
C VAL A 485 2.94 18.38 6.74
N THR A 486 3.55 18.40 7.93
CA THR A 486 4.96 18.74 8.11
C THR A 486 5.88 17.69 7.47
N VAL A 487 5.69 16.42 7.81
CA VAL A 487 6.53 15.30 7.30
C VAL A 487 6.43 15.19 5.78
N THR A 488 5.22 15.31 5.21
CA THR A 488 5.05 15.26 3.75
C THR A 488 5.54 16.51 3.03
N GLY A 489 5.60 17.67 3.71
CA GLY A 489 6.13 18.91 3.16
C GLY A 489 7.66 18.96 3.07
N GLU A 490 8.36 18.30 4.01
CA GLU A 490 9.83 18.30 4.09
C GLU A 490 10.51 17.06 3.50
N SER A 491 9.74 16.01 3.23
CA SER A 491 10.25 14.73 2.74
C SER A 491 10.96 14.86 1.38
N LYS A 492 12.23 14.43 1.34
CA LYS A 492 13.04 14.37 0.11
C LYS A 492 12.80 13.08 -0.68
N ASP A 493 12.62 11.96 0.03
CA ASP A 493 12.29 10.66 -0.56
C ASP A 493 10.82 10.36 -0.28
N THR A 494 10.01 10.32 -1.33
CA THR A 494 8.56 10.11 -1.23
C THR A 494 8.17 8.64 -1.32
N SER A 495 9.12 7.70 -1.42
CA SER A 495 8.81 6.26 -1.57
C SER A 495 8.27 5.65 -0.28
N GLU A 496 7.17 4.90 -0.36
CA GLU A 496 6.62 4.14 0.78
C GLU A 496 7.58 3.05 1.30
N THR A 497 8.45 2.52 0.45
CA THR A 497 9.41 1.46 0.83
C THR A 497 10.66 2.01 1.51
N SER A 498 10.79 3.32 1.63
CA SER A 498 11.89 3.97 2.34
C SER A 498 11.72 3.85 3.84
N PHE A 499 12.79 3.48 4.55
CA PHE A 499 12.78 3.42 6.01
C PHE A 499 12.43 4.77 6.65
N GLN A 500 12.85 5.88 6.04
CA GLN A 500 12.54 7.25 6.50
C GLN A 500 11.02 7.53 6.51
N ASN A 501 10.26 6.79 5.72
CA ASN A 501 8.80 6.91 5.64
C ASN A 501 8.06 5.79 6.39
N ALA A 502 8.76 4.95 7.16
CA ALA A 502 8.16 3.82 7.85
C ALA A 502 6.98 4.22 8.75
N MET A 503 7.06 5.35 9.46
CA MET A 503 5.96 5.82 10.31
C MET A 503 4.72 6.26 9.53
N LEU A 504 4.84 6.56 8.23
CA LEU A 504 3.68 6.98 7.44
C LEU A 504 2.61 5.89 7.44
N LYS A 505 2.98 4.60 7.51
CA LYS A 505 2.03 3.49 7.57
C LYS A 505 1.13 3.59 8.82
N PRO A 506 1.66 3.49 10.06
CA PRO A 506 0.82 3.57 11.25
C PRO A 506 0.15 4.93 11.42
N MET A 507 0.87 6.04 11.19
CA MET A 507 0.29 7.38 11.33
C MET A 507 -0.90 7.60 10.40
N CYS A 508 -0.77 7.23 9.12
CA CYS A 508 -1.85 7.40 8.16
C CYS A 508 -3.03 6.47 8.48
N GLU A 509 -2.78 5.26 8.97
CA GLU A 509 -3.82 4.34 9.41
C GLU A 509 -4.61 4.89 10.60
N THR A 510 -3.93 5.41 11.63
CA THR A 510 -4.59 6.11 12.74
C THR A 510 -5.45 7.27 12.24
N LEU A 511 -4.96 8.05 11.26
CA LEU A 511 -5.71 9.18 10.69
C LEU A 511 -6.95 8.76 9.89
N THR A 512 -7.09 7.50 9.45
CA THR A 512 -8.34 7.03 8.82
C THR A 512 -9.53 7.06 9.79
N TYR A 513 -9.27 6.96 11.11
CA TYR A 513 -10.28 6.98 12.17
C TYR A 513 -10.75 8.39 12.56
N ILE A 514 -10.13 9.46 12.04
CA ILE A 514 -10.49 10.83 12.46
C ILE A 514 -11.99 11.11 12.27
N PRO A 515 -12.73 11.49 13.34
CA PRO A 515 -14.12 11.87 13.23
C PRO A 515 -14.29 13.12 12.37
N LYS A 516 -15.42 13.19 11.69
CA LYS A 516 -15.73 14.32 10.81
C LYS A 516 -15.77 15.66 11.55
N ASP A 517 -16.34 15.72 12.74
CA ASP A 517 -16.44 16.96 13.53
C ASP A 517 -15.05 17.48 13.96
N GLN A 518 -14.13 16.57 14.26
CA GLN A 518 -12.75 16.93 14.58
C GLN A 518 -11.98 17.39 13.33
N LEU A 519 -12.23 16.75 12.19
CA LEU A 519 -11.66 17.16 10.91
C LEU A 519 -12.13 18.57 10.49
N LEU A 520 -13.39 18.93 10.78
CA LEU A 520 -13.94 20.27 10.53
C LEU A 520 -13.38 21.33 11.50
N SER A 521 -13.00 20.95 12.71
CA SER A 521 -12.44 21.82 13.75
C SER A 521 -10.90 21.84 13.78
N HIS A 522 -10.27 21.52 12.65
CA HIS A 522 -8.80 21.47 12.53
C HIS A 522 -8.12 22.81 12.87
N LYS A 523 -6.85 22.72 13.31
CA LYS A 523 -5.99 23.89 13.60
C LYS A 523 -4.88 24.11 12.56
N LEU A 524 -5.02 23.53 11.36
CA LEU A 524 -4.05 23.71 10.27
C LEU A 524 -3.87 25.19 9.87
N PRO A 525 -2.65 25.60 9.47
CA PRO A 525 -2.38 26.95 8.97
C PRO A 525 -3.23 27.29 7.74
N ALA A 526 -3.73 28.53 7.67
CA ALA A 526 -4.58 28.98 6.56
C ALA A 526 -3.88 28.82 5.20
N ARG A 527 -4.55 28.16 4.25
CA ARG A 527 -4.04 27.90 2.89
C ARG A 527 -5.09 28.27 1.85
N LEU A 528 -5.23 29.57 1.62
CA LEU A 528 -6.20 30.13 0.68
C LEU A 528 -5.54 30.42 -0.68
N VAL A 529 -6.25 30.15 -1.78
CA VAL A 529 -5.77 30.43 -3.14
C VAL A 529 -6.42 31.71 -3.65
N ALA A 530 -5.61 32.69 -4.02
CA ALA A 530 -6.09 33.98 -4.51
C ALA A 530 -6.95 33.82 -5.78
N GLY A 531 -8.13 34.44 -5.81
CA GLY A 531 -9.06 34.40 -6.94
C GLY A 531 -9.88 33.12 -7.07
N GLN A 532 -9.79 32.18 -6.11
CA GLN A 532 -10.64 30.99 -6.06
C GLN A 532 -12.10 31.40 -5.78
N LYS A 533 -12.98 31.28 -6.78
CA LYS A 533 -14.42 31.47 -6.60
C LYS A 533 -15.03 30.24 -5.94
N THR A 534 -15.42 30.33 -4.68
CA THR A 534 -16.06 29.24 -3.94
C THR A 534 -16.98 29.77 -2.85
N ASN A 535 -18.05 29.02 -2.57
CA ASN A 535 -18.97 29.30 -1.46
C ASN A 535 -18.56 28.56 -0.16
N LEU A 536 -17.42 27.85 -0.18
CA LEU A 536 -16.93 27.11 0.97
C LEU A 536 -16.33 28.05 2.03
N PRO A 537 -16.57 27.81 3.33
CA PRO A 537 -15.88 28.48 4.43
C PRO A 537 -14.34 28.36 4.36
N GLU A 538 -13.63 29.33 4.94
CA GLU A 538 -12.15 29.38 4.90
C GLU A 538 -11.46 28.15 5.51
N HIS A 539 -12.03 27.57 6.57
CA HIS A 539 -11.49 26.34 7.18
C HIS A 539 -11.56 25.16 6.20
N LEU A 540 -12.72 24.93 5.56
CA LEU A 540 -12.87 23.90 4.54
C LEU A 540 -11.97 24.14 3.32
N GLN A 541 -11.80 25.38 2.89
CA GLN A 541 -10.86 25.72 1.81
C GLN A 541 -9.42 25.37 2.20
N THR A 542 -9.00 25.77 3.40
CA THR A 542 -7.67 25.47 3.94
C THR A 542 -7.42 23.96 3.99
N LEU A 543 -8.41 23.20 4.49
CA LEU A 543 -8.31 21.75 4.59
C LEU A 543 -8.19 21.09 3.20
N LEU A 544 -9.05 21.47 2.25
CA LEU A 544 -9.03 20.94 0.89
C LEU A 544 -7.72 21.30 0.16
N ASN A 545 -7.27 22.54 0.27
CA ASN A 545 -6.05 23.02 -0.37
C ASN A 545 -4.79 22.40 0.26
N THR A 546 -4.87 21.89 1.49
CA THR A 546 -3.78 21.21 2.18
C THR A 546 -3.77 19.72 1.86
N LEU A 547 -4.92 19.04 1.96
CA LEU A 547 -5.01 17.59 1.83
C LEU A 547 -5.11 17.12 0.38
N ALA A 548 -5.86 17.78 -0.50
CA ALA A 548 -6.04 17.30 -1.88
C ALA A 548 -4.70 17.10 -2.63
N PRO A 549 -3.71 18.02 -2.56
CA PRO A 549 -2.41 17.81 -3.21
C PRO A 549 -1.67 16.54 -2.75
N LEU A 550 -1.90 16.08 -1.52
CA LEU A 550 -1.26 14.88 -0.98
C LEU A 550 -1.73 13.58 -1.66
N LEU A 551 -2.81 13.62 -2.46
CA LEU A 551 -3.18 12.50 -3.35
C LEU A 551 -2.17 12.29 -4.49
N LEU A 552 -1.25 13.22 -4.74
CA LEU A 552 -0.09 13.01 -5.64
C LEU A 552 1.17 12.51 -4.93
N PHE A 553 1.16 12.41 -3.60
CA PHE A 553 2.32 11.95 -2.85
C PHE A 553 2.62 10.48 -3.19
N ARG A 554 3.89 10.14 -3.50
CA ARG A 554 4.30 8.80 -4.00
C ARG A 554 4.37 7.72 -2.90
N ALA A 555 3.47 7.79 -1.92
CA ALA A 555 3.28 6.76 -0.89
C ALA A 555 1.79 6.47 -0.69
N ARG A 556 1.40 5.20 -0.82
CA ARG A 556 -0.01 4.78 -0.69
C ARG A 556 -0.63 5.11 0.66
N PRO A 557 0.05 4.96 1.83
CA PRO A 557 -0.54 5.26 3.13
C PRO A 557 -1.09 6.68 3.19
N VAL A 558 -0.32 7.65 2.67
CA VAL A 558 -0.71 9.06 2.59
C VAL A 558 -1.93 9.24 1.68
N GLN A 559 -1.88 8.69 0.46
CA GLN A 559 -2.97 8.81 -0.51
C GLN A 559 -4.28 8.21 0.02
N ILE A 560 -4.21 7.03 0.65
CA ILE A 560 -5.36 6.31 1.20
C ILE A 560 -5.95 7.07 2.39
N ALA A 561 -5.12 7.50 3.36
CA ALA A 561 -5.61 8.24 4.52
C ALA A 561 -6.26 9.57 4.14
N VAL A 562 -5.61 10.33 3.24
CA VAL A 562 -6.14 11.57 2.69
C VAL A 562 -7.46 11.33 1.98
N TYR A 563 -7.55 10.27 1.17
CA TYR A 563 -8.81 9.87 0.54
C TYR A 563 -9.91 9.60 1.57
N HIS A 564 -9.64 8.83 2.63
CA HIS A 564 -10.65 8.55 3.67
C HIS A 564 -11.09 9.81 4.42
N MET A 565 -10.17 10.71 4.75
CA MET A 565 -10.50 12.00 5.38
C MET A 565 -11.38 12.85 4.47
N LEU A 566 -10.98 13.04 3.20
CA LEU A 566 -11.72 13.83 2.24
C LEU A 566 -13.09 13.21 1.91
N TYR A 567 -13.17 11.88 1.83
CA TYR A 567 -14.40 11.15 1.55
C TYR A 567 -15.50 11.44 2.58
N LYS A 568 -15.15 11.58 3.87
CA LYS A 568 -16.09 11.95 4.95
C LYS A 568 -16.69 13.35 4.75
N LEU A 569 -15.99 14.25 4.05
CA LEU A 569 -16.41 15.63 3.81
C LEU A 569 -17.22 15.80 2.53
N MET A 570 -16.95 14.99 1.49
CA MET A 570 -17.55 15.15 0.15
C MET A 570 -19.09 15.30 0.17
N PRO A 571 -19.87 14.59 1.01
CA PRO A 571 -21.31 14.72 1.00
C PRO A 571 -21.86 16.07 1.47
N GLU A 572 -21.10 16.87 2.25
CA GLU A 572 -21.58 18.16 2.77
C GLU A 572 -21.28 19.33 1.87
N LEU A 573 -20.21 19.25 1.08
CA LEU A 573 -19.75 20.37 0.26
C LEU A 573 -20.83 20.92 -0.69
N PRO A 574 -21.70 20.10 -1.34
CA PRO A 574 -22.75 20.62 -2.21
C PRO A 574 -23.76 21.54 -1.51
N GLN A 575 -23.95 21.42 -0.18
CA GLN A 575 -24.92 22.22 0.56
C GLN A 575 -24.60 23.72 0.50
N TYR A 576 -23.31 24.08 0.53
CA TYR A 576 -22.87 25.47 0.45
C TYR A 576 -23.22 26.13 -0.89
N ASP A 577 -23.18 25.37 -1.99
CA ASP A 577 -23.64 25.85 -3.29
C ASP A 577 -25.18 25.83 -3.39
N GLN A 578 -25.84 24.87 -2.73
CA GLN A 578 -27.30 24.78 -2.68
C GLN A 578 -27.94 26.02 -2.04
N ASP A 579 -27.37 26.50 -0.92
CA ASP A 579 -27.87 27.67 -0.21
C ASP A 579 -27.74 28.96 -1.03
N ASN A 580 -26.78 28.99 -1.97
CA ASN A 580 -26.49 30.12 -2.85
C ASN A 580 -27.15 30.00 -4.24
N LEU A 581 -27.95 28.96 -4.52
CA LEU A 581 -28.56 28.73 -5.85
C LEU A 581 -29.38 29.92 -6.39
N LYS A 582 -29.94 30.75 -5.52
CA LYS A 582 -30.75 31.92 -5.92
C LYS A 582 -29.93 33.03 -6.58
N SER A 583 -28.63 33.14 -6.30
CA SER A 583 -27.76 34.17 -6.89
C SER A 583 -27.37 33.89 -8.34
N TYR A 584 -27.50 32.63 -8.80
CA TYR A 584 -27.13 32.20 -10.15
C TYR A 584 -28.27 32.28 -11.18
N GLY A 585 -29.46 32.73 -10.76
CA GLY A 585 -30.69 32.65 -11.57
C GLY A 585 -30.89 33.74 -12.63
N ASP A 586 -30.08 34.80 -12.62
CA ASP A 586 -30.31 36.03 -13.40
C ASP A 586 -29.26 36.30 -14.51
N GLU A 587 -28.24 35.45 -14.68
CA GLU A 587 -27.21 35.66 -15.71
C GLU A 587 -27.55 34.98 -17.05
N GLU A 588 -27.14 35.63 -18.16
CA GLU A 588 -27.52 35.30 -19.55
C GLU A 588 -26.72 34.13 -20.17
N GLU A 589 -25.63 33.66 -19.53
CA GLU A 589 -24.85 32.49 -19.99
C GLU A 589 -25.36 31.18 -19.38
N GLU A 590 -25.10 30.02 -20.03
CA GLU A 590 -25.35 28.70 -19.42
C GLU A 590 -24.48 28.56 -18.15
N PRO A 591 -25.08 28.63 -16.94
CA PRO A 591 -24.30 28.62 -15.71
C PRO A 591 -23.63 27.26 -15.54
N ALA A 592 -22.33 27.27 -15.26
CA ALA A 592 -21.56 26.08 -14.94
C ALA A 592 -20.82 26.32 -13.62
N LEU A 593 -21.06 25.46 -12.64
CA LEU A 593 -20.34 25.48 -11.38
C LEU A 593 -19.21 24.47 -11.44
N SER A 594 -18.03 24.83 -10.95
CA SER A 594 -16.93 23.87 -10.80
C SER A 594 -17.18 23.03 -9.54
N PRO A 595 -16.90 21.71 -9.56
CA PRO A 595 -16.60 20.98 -8.33
C PRO A 595 -15.45 21.64 -7.55
N PRO A 596 -15.18 21.25 -6.29
CA PRO A 596 -14.16 21.88 -5.46
C PRO A 596 -12.84 22.11 -6.20
N THR A 597 -12.41 23.37 -6.30
CA THR A 597 -11.30 23.79 -7.18
C THR A 597 -10.00 23.04 -6.90
N ALA A 598 -9.72 22.74 -5.62
CA ALA A 598 -8.56 21.95 -5.21
C ALA A 598 -8.51 20.58 -5.90
N LEU A 599 -9.65 19.87 -5.97
CA LEU A 599 -9.76 18.57 -6.63
C LEU A 599 -9.65 18.70 -8.15
N MET A 600 -10.26 19.74 -8.74
CA MET A 600 -10.19 19.94 -10.20
C MET A 600 -8.78 20.35 -10.67
N SER A 601 -8.06 21.16 -9.89
CA SER A 601 -6.66 21.52 -10.17
C SER A 601 -5.73 20.31 -10.08
N LEU A 602 -5.92 19.51 -9.02
CA LEU A 602 -5.22 18.24 -8.84
C LEU A 602 -5.48 17.29 -10.01
N LEU A 603 -6.76 17.13 -10.38
CA LEU A 603 -7.18 16.26 -11.46
C LEU A 603 -6.51 16.64 -12.78
N SER A 604 -6.45 17.93 -13.12
CA SER A 604 -5.75 18.38 -14.34
C SER A 604 -4.28 17.96 -14.34
N THR A 605 -3.60 18.09 -13.19
CA THR A 605 -2.19 17.69 -13.05
C THR A 605 -2.03 16.17 -13.21
N GLN A 606 -2.92 15.40 -12.60
CA GLN A 606 -2.92 13.93 -12.72
C GLN A 606 -3.21 13.47 -14.15
N GLU A 607 -4.17 14.08 -14.83
CA GLU A 607 -4.48 13.78 -16.23
C GLU A 607 -3.24 13.93 -17.12
N ASP A 608 -2.48 15.02 -16.95
CA ASP A 608 -1.25 15.26 -17.73
C ASP A 608 -0.14 14.23 -17.43
N LEU A 609 0.00 13.81 -16.16
CA LEU A 609 0.94 12.75 -15.77
C LEU A 609 0.55 11.40 -16.38
N LEU A 610 -0.75 11.08 -16.40
CA LEU A 610 -1.27 9.82 -16.91
C LEU A 610 -1.16 9.70 -18.43
N GLU A 611 -1.05 10.79 -19.18
CA GLU A 611 -0.79 10.71 -20.63
C GLU A 611 0.56 10.04 -20.94
N ASN A 612 1.57 10.21 -20.08
CA ASN A 612 2.85 9.52 -20.23
C ASN A 612 2.75 8.01 -20.00
N VAL A 613 1.82 7.58 -19.14
CA VAL A 613 1.62 6.17 -18.76
C VAL A 613 0.65 5.46 -19.72
N LEU A 614 -0.43 6.15 -20.11
CA LEU A 614 -1.58 5.57 -20.80
C LEU A 614 -1.77 6.07 -22.24
N GLY A 615 -1.16 7.20 -22.63
CA GLY A 615 -1.48 7.92 -23.86
C GLY A 615 -1.24 7.12 -25.14
N CYS A 616 -0.17 6.32 -25.17
CA CYS A 616 0.18 5.48 -26.32
C CYS A 616 -0.67 4.20 -26.44
N ILE A 617 -1.53 3.91 -25.46
CA ILE A 617 -2.21 2.61 -25.36
C ILE A 617 -3.65 2.74 -25.88
N PRO A 618 -4.03 1.98 -26.93
CA PRO A 618 -5.38 2.05 -27.47
C PRO A 618 -6.37 1.39 -26.52
N VAL A 619 -7.59 1.94 -26.43
CA VAL A 619 -8.71 1.36 -25.66
C VAL A 619 -8.95 -0.09 -26.08
N GLY A 620 -9.11 -1.01 -25.13
CA GLY A 620 -9.21 -2.45 -25.40
C GLY A 620 -7.88 -3.21 -25.35
N GLN A 621 -6.77 -2.52 -25.08
CA GLN A 621 -5.54 -3.12 -24.54
C GLN A 621 -5.40 -2.72 -23.08
N ILE A 622 -4.97 -3.67 -22.24
CA ILE A 622 -4.88 -3.48 -20.80
C ILE A 622 -3.45 -3.16 -20.41
N VAL A 623 -3.28 -2.14 -19.57
CA VAL A 623 -2.00 -1.76 -19.00
C VAL A 623 -1.76 -2.55 -17.72
N THR A 624 -0.64 -3.28 -17.65
CA THR A 624 -0.21 -3.89 -16.40
C THR A 624 0.65 -2.90 -15.63
N ILE A 625 0.11 -2.41 -14.50
CA ILE A 625 0.82 -1.49 -13.62
C ILE A 625 1.49 -2.30 -12.51
N LYS A 626 2.81 -2.17 -12.38
CA LYS A 626 3.57 -2.88 -11.35
C LYS A 626 3.21 -2.32 -9.96
N PRO A 627 2.81 -3.15 -8.99
CA PRO A 627 2.57 -2.70 -7.61
C PRO A 627 3.77 -1.94 -7.03
N LEU A 628 3.48 -0.92 -6.22
CA LEU A 628 4.48 -0.07 -5.54
C LEU A 628 5.44 0.70 -6.47
N SER A 629 5.15 0.77 -7.78
CA SER A 629 5.86 1.65 -8.71
C SER A 629 5.38 3.11 -8.61
N GLU A 630 6.12 4.04 -9.22
CA GLU A 630 5.68 5.44 -9.33
C GLU A 630 4.37 5.55 -10.12
N ASP A 631 4.26 4.81 -11.24
CA ASP A 631 3.05 4.72 -12.06
C ASP A 631 1.85 4.22 -11.25
N PHE A 632 2.07 3.27 -10.34
CA PHE A 632 1.04 2.79 -9.42
C PHE A 632 0.50 3.91 -8.54
N CYS A 633 1.39 4.74 -7.97
CA CYS A 633 0.98 5.86 -7.12
C CYS A 633 0.22 6.94 -7.91
N TYR A 634 0.66 7.25 -9.14
CA TYR A 634 -0.04 8.23 -9.98
C TYR A 634 -1.45 7.77 -10.35
N VAL A 635 -1.60 6.49 -10.73
CA VAL A 635 -2.90 5.93 -11.10
C VAL A 635 -3.79 5.76 -9.87
N LEU A 636 -3.25 5.34 -8.72
CA LEU A 636 -3.99 5.27 -7.46
C LEU A 636 -4.56 6.64 -7.08
N GLY A 637 -3.70 7.67 -7.00
CA GLY A 637 -4.11 9.03 -6.67
C GLY A 637 -5.20 9.59 -7.61
N TYR A 638 -5.06 9.33 -8.91
CA TYR A 638 -6.05 9.72 -9.93
C TYR A 638 -7.41 9.06 -9.72
N LEU A 639 -7.44 7.75 -9.50
CA LEU A 639 -8.69 7.02 -9.29
C LEU A 639 -9.37 7.40 -7.97
N LEU A 640 -8.59 7.62 -6.90
CA LEU A 640 -9.10 8.11 -5.61
C LEU A 640 -9.69 9.52 -5.75
N THR A 641 -9.05 10.40 -6.53
CA THR A 641 -9.55 11.76 -6.83
C THR A 641 -10.90 11.69 -7.55
N TRP A 642 -11.04 10.83 -8.56
CA TRP A 642 -12.32 10.62 -9.22
C TRP A 642 -13.38 10.03 -8.31
N LYS A 643 -13.01 9.09 -7.43
CA LYS A 643 -13.94 8.54 -6.44
C LYS A 643 -14.47 9.63 -5.49
N LEU A 644 -13.63 10.58 -5.06
CA LEU A 644 -14.06 11.76 -4.28
C LEU A 644 -15.03 12.65 -5.08
N ILE A 645 -14.69 12.96 -6.33
CA ILE A 645 -15.54 13.77 -7.22
C ILE A 645 -16.91 13.08 -7.39
N LEU A 646 -16.96 11.79 -7.69
CA LEU A 646 -18.21 11.07 -7.87
C LEU A 646 -19.04 11.02 -6.57
N THR A 647 -18.41 10.86 -5.41
CA THR A 647 -19.10 10.98 -4.10
C THR A 647 -19.72 12.36 -3.89
N PHE A 648 -19.00 13.43 -4.25
CA PHE A 648 -19.52 14.80 -4.24
C PHE A 648 -20.74 14.97 -5.17
N PHE A 649 -20.69 14.39 -6.38
CA PHE A 649 -21.81 14.40 -7.32
C PHE A 649 -23.02 13.62 -6.80
N LYS A 650 -22.81 12.45 -6.21
CA LYS A 650 -23.87 11.62 -5.63
C LYS A 650 -24.64 12.34 -4.53
N ALA A 651 -23.96 13.15 -3.72
CA ALA A 651 -24.59 13.94 -2.66
C ALA A 651 -25.28 15.22 -3.16
N SER A 652 -25.01 15.64 -4.41
CA SER A 652 -25.56 16.86 -4.98
C SER A 652 -27.02 16.69 -5.41
N SER A 653 -27.82 17.76 -5.26
CA SER A 653 -29.18 17.81 -5.83
C SER A 653 -29.15 17.66 -7.35
N SER A 654 -30.28 17.27 -7.96
CA SER A 654 -30.39 17.13 -9.42
C SER A 654 -30.00 18.42 -10.17
N GLN A 655 -30.37 19.59 -9.62
CA GLN A 655 -30.01 20.89 -10.18
C GLN A 655 -28.50 21.16 -10.12
N LEU A 656 -27.87 20.93 -8.96
CA LEU A 656 -26.42 21.11 -8.80
C LEU A 656 -25.63 20.12 -9.66
N ARG A 657 -26.03 18.83 -9.67
CA ARG A 657 -25.46 17.80 -10.56
C ARG A 657 -25.43 18.27 -12.00
N ALA A 658 -26.50 18.93 -12.45
CA ALA A 658 -26.60 19.41 -13.82
C ALA A 658 -25.61 20.57 -14.09
N LEU A 659 -25.43 21.51 -13.16
CA LEU A 659 -24.44 22.60 -13.24
C LEU A 659 -23.00 22.07 -13.24
N TYR A 660 -22.67 21.15 -12.34
CA TYR A 660 -21.34 20.53 -12.28
C TYR A 660 -21.05 19.67 -13.53
N SER A 661 -22.07 18.98 -14.06
CA SER A 661 -21.95 18.20 -15.30
C SER A 661 -21.62 19.09 -16.49
N MET A 662 -22.14 20.33 -16.54
CA MET A 662 -21.77 21.30 -17.57
C MET A 662 -20.31 21.72 -17.47
N TYR A 663 -19.76 21.86 -16.27
CA TYR A 663 -18.34 22.11 -16.08
C TYR A 663 -17.48 20.96 -16.61
N LEU A 664 -17.75 19.71 -16.18
CA LEU A 664 -17.04 18.52 -16.67
C LEU A 664 -17.15 18.34 -18.19
N ARG A 665 -18.26 18.76 -18.79
CA ARG A 665 -18.44 18.77 -20.25
C ARG A 665 -17.54 19.81 -20.92
N LYS A 666 -17.42 21.01 -20.37
CA LYS A 666 -16.53 22.07 -20.88
C LYS A 666 -15.06 21.64 -20.79
N THR A 667 -14.64 20.98 -19.71
CA THR A 667 -13.24 20.52 -19.54
C THR A 667 -12.92 19.21 -20.25
N LYS A 668 -13.93 18.44 -20.67
CA LYS A 668 -13.79 17.07 -21.24
C LYS A 668 -13.12 16.06 -20.30
N SER A 669 -12.97 16.37 -19.01
CA SER A 669 -12.31 15.50 -18.02
C SER A 669 -12.96 14.11 -17.93
N LEU A 670 -14.29 14.04 -17.98
CA LEU A 670 -14.99 12.75 -17.96
C LEU A 670 -14.65 11.87 -19.18
N ASN A 671 -14.44 12.47 -20.35
CA ASN A 671 -14.07 11.72 -21.55
C ASN A 671 -12.70 11.08 -21.37
N LYS A 672 -11.73 11.83 -20.84
CA LYS A 672 -10.40 11.31 -20.51
C LYS A 672 -10.49 10.17 -19.49
N LEU A 673 -11.28 10.34 -18.43
CA LEU A 673 -11.55 9.28 -17.46
C LEU A 673 -12.04 8.00 -18.13
N LEU A 674 -13.08 8.07 -18.96
CA LEU A 674 -13.66 6.89 -19.59
C LEU A 674 -12.62 6.16 -20.48
N TYR A 675 -11.79 6.90 -21.21
CA TYR A 675 -10.67 6.28 -21.94
C TYR A 675 -9.65 5.63 -21.01
N HIS A 676 -9.26 6.28 -19.92
CA HIS A 676 -8.31 5.74 -18.93
C HIS A 676 -8.85 4.47 -18.26
N LEU A 677 -10.12 4.46 -17.85
CA LEU A 677 -10.75 3.30 -17.21
C LEU A 677 -10.72 2.06 -18.11
N PHE A 678 -11.04 2.20 -19.40
CA PHE A 678 -10.98 1.07 -20.34
C PHE A 678 -9.55 0.64 -20.74
N ARG A 679 -8.51 1.33 -20.27
CA ARG A 679 -7.11 0.90 -20.34
C ARG A 679 -6.64 0.21 -19.04
N LEU A 680 -7.31 0.48 -17.92
CA LEU A 680 -6.96 0.00 -16.58
C LEU A 680 -7.81 -1.19 -16.11
N MET A 681 -9.07 -1.26 -16.55
CA MET A 681 -9.98 -2.35 -16.19
C MET A 681 -9.54 -3.67 -16.86
N PRO A 682 -9.67 -4.81 -16.16
CA PRO A 682 -9.28 -6.10 -16.72
C PRO A 682 -10.30 -6.59 -17.75
N GLU A 683 -9.88 -7.47 -18.64
CA GLU A 683 -10.73 -8.07 -19.68
C GLU A 683 -11.85 -8.92 -19.05
N ASN A 684 -11.52 -9.58 -17.93
CA ASN A 684 -12.45 -10.31 -17.10
C ASN A 684 -12.36 -9.82 -15.63
N PRO A 685 -13.37 -9.10 -15.11
CA PRO A 685 -13.40 -8.51 -13.77
C PRO A 685 -13.83 -9.50 -12.68
N THR A 686 -13.54 -10.79 -12.87
CA THR A 686 -13.77 -11.86 -11.90
C THR A 686 -12.49 -12.09 -11.08
N TYR A 687 -12.62 -12.39 -9.80
CA TYR A 687 -11.46 -12.85 -9.00
C TYR A 687 -10.89 -14.12 -9.65
N ALA A 688 -9.64 -14.07 -10.11
CA ALA A 688 -8.93 -15.26 -10.56
C ALA A 688 -8.47 -16.02 -9.31
N GLU A 689 -8.78 -17.32 -9.26
CA GLU A 689 -8.41 -18.28 -8.19
C GLU A 689 -9.24 -18.26 -6.90
N THR A 690 -10.48 -18.75 -6.99
CA THR A 690 -11.00 -19.68 -5.95
C THR A 690 -11.64 -20.86 -6.66
N SER A 691 -10.80 -21.74 -7.18
CA SER A 691 -11.22 -22.97 -7.85
C SER A 691 -11.63 -24.05 -6.84
N VAL A 692 -12.53 -23.76 -5.89
CA VAL A 692 -13.36 -24.74 -5.15
C VAL A 692 -14.56 -24.01 -4.51
N GLU A 693 -15.53 -23.53 -5.30
CA GLU A 693 -16.84 -23.15 -4.73
C GLU A 693 -18.00 -23.80 -5.50
N LEU A 694 -19.04 -24.16 -4.75
CA LEU A 694 -20.17 -24.98 -5.17
C LEU A 694 -20.90 -24.42 -6.41
N PRO A 695 -21.55 -25.26 -7.25
CA PRO A 695 -22.10 -24.87 -8.57
C PRO A 695 -23.23 -23.83 -8.57
N ASN A 696 -23.67 -23.34 -7.41
CA ASN A 696 -24.95 -22.61 -7.25
C ASN A 696 -24.81 -21.17 -6.70
N LYS A 697 -23.61 -20.57 -6.65
CA LYS A 697 -23.46 -19.14 -6.34
C LYS A 697 -22.94 -18.38 -7.56
N GLU A 698 -23.55 -17.23 -7.85
CA GLU A 698 -23.07 -16.32 -8.90
C GLU A 698 -21.61 -15.92 -8.61
N PRO A 699 -20.74 -15.87 -9.63
CA PRO A 699 -19.33 -15.56 -9.43
C PRO A 699 -19.17 -14.13 -8.90
N LYS A 700 -18.41 -13.98 -7.81
CA LYS A 700 -18.04 -12.67 -7.27
C LYS A 700 -17.21 -11.90 -8.28
N THR A 701 -17.56 -10.63 -8.49
CA THR A 701 -16.89 -9.73 -9.43
C THR A 701 -16.45 -8.45 -8.75
N PHE A 702 -15.56 -7.69 -9.40
CA PHE A 702 -15.17 -6.35 -8.98
C PHE A 702 -16.33 -5.34 -8.97
N PHE A 703 -17.51 -5.68 -9.52
CA PHE A 703 -18.70 -4.85 -9.51
C PHE A 703 -19.71 -5.21 -8.40
N THR A 704 -19.55 -6.38 -7.77
CA THR A 704 -20.42 -6.86 -6.69
C THR A 704 -19.76 -6.74 -5.32
N GLU A 705 -18.44 -6.90 -5.25
CA GLU A 705 -17.67 -6.79 -4.01
C GLU A 705 -17.12 -5.36 -3.81
N GLU A 706 -17.09 -4.91 -2.56
CA GLU A 706 -16.50 -3.62 -2.18
C GLU A 706 -14.98 -3.76 -1.96
N LEU A 707 -14.21 -2.81 -2.50
CA LEU A 707 -12.77 -2.74 -2.28
C LEU A 707 -12.48 -2.06 -0.93
N GLN A 708 -11.92 -2.82 0.01
CA GLN A 708 -11.36 -2.28 1.24
C GLN A 708 -9.91 -1.84 0.99
N LEU A 709 -9.63 -0.55 1.09
CA LEU A 709 -8.30 0.03 0.91
C LEU A 709 -7.52 -0.04 2.22
N SER A 710 -6.94 -1.21 2.53
CA SER A 710 -6.06 -1.34 3.69
C SER A 710 -4.67 -0.75 3.39
N ILE A 711 -4.11 -0.04 4.39
CA ILE A 711 -2.78 0.55 4.31
C ILE A 711 -1.70 -0.53 4.45
N ARG A 712 -1.87 -1.48 5.38
CA ARG A 712 -0.88 -2.54 5.68
C ARG A 712 -0.95 -3.74 4.75
N GLU A 713 -2.13 -4.06 4.21
CA GLU A 713 -2.27 -5.24 3.35
C GLU A 713 -1.55 -5.05 2.01
N THR A 714 -0.66 -6.00 1.68
CA THR A 714 0.12 -5.98 0.44
C THR A 714 -0.20 -7.12 -0.52
N THR A 715 -0.90 -8.16 -0.06
CA THR A 715 -1.24 -9.37 -0.83
C THR A 715 -2.23 -9.08 -1.96
N THR A 716 -3.17 -8.16 -1.73
CA THR A 716 -4.23 -7.79 -2.68
C THR A 716 -3.83 -6.67 -3.64
N LEU A 717 -2.63 -6.10 -3.50
CA LEU A 717 -2.13 -4.97 -4.30
C LEU A 717 -2.26 -5.13 -5.83
N PRO A 718 -2.00 -6.31 -6.43
CA PRO A 718 -2.16 -6.49 -7.88
C PRO A 718 -3.59 -6.21 -8.37
N TYR A 719 -4.60 -6.38 -7.50
CA TYR A 719 -6.00 -6.19 -7.81
C TYR A 719 -6.53 -4.78 -7.46
N HIS A 720 -5.79 -3.98 -6.69
CA HIS A 720 -6.26 -2.66 -6.23
C HIS A 720 -6.61 -1.73 -7.38
N ILE A 721 -5.70 -1.54 -8.34
CA ILE A 721 -5.94 -0.64 -9.49
C ILE A 721 -7.07 -1.16 -10.39
N PRO A 722 -7.07 -2.43 -10.84
CA PRO A 722 -8.19 -2.99 -11.61
C PRO A 722 -9.55 -2.87 -10.92
N HIS A 723 -9.62 -3.21 -9.62
CA HIS A 723 -10.87 -3.17 -8.85
C HIS A 723 -11.33 -1.73 -8.63
N LEU A 724 -10.42 -0.81 -8.32
CA LEU A 724 -10.74 0.61 -8.17
C LEU A 724 -11.20 1.23 -9.50
N ALA A 725 -10.59 0.86 -10.63
CA ALA A 725 -11.04 1.30 -11.95
C ALA A 725 -12.47 0.80 -12.27
N CYS A 726 -12.77 -0.48 -11.98
CA CYS A 726 -14.13 -1.02 -12.08
C CYS A 726 -15.12 -0.27 -11.18
N SER A 727 -14.74 0.02 -9.93
CA SER A 727 -15.56 0.76 -8.97
C SER A 727 -15.86 2.19 -9.47
N VAL A 728 -14.85 2.91 -9.96
CA VAL A 728 -15.03 4.26 -10.52
C VAL A 728 -15.89 4.21 -11.78
N TYR A 729 -15.74 3.20 -12.65
CA TYR A 729 -16.60 3.04 -13.83
C TYR A 729 -18.06 2.79 -13.44
N HIS A 730 -18.30 1.92 -12.47
CA HIS A 730 -19.64 1.63 -11.93
C HIS A 730 -20.30 2.88 -11.34
N MET A 731 -19.57 3.63 -10.50
CA MET A 731 -20.05 4.90 -9.94
C MET A 731 -20.35 5.91 -11.05
N THR A 732 -19.49 6.01 -12.06
CA THR A 732 -19.68 6.92 -13.20
C THR A 732 -20.95 6.57 -14.00
N LEU A 733 -21.18 5.28 -14.26
CA LEU A 733 -22.40 4.82 -14.94
C LEU A 733 -23.67 5.08 -14.11
N LYS A 734 -23.57 4.94 -12.79
CA LYS A 734 -24.68 5.12 -11.87
C LYS A 734 -25.05 6.59 -11.67
N ASP A 735 -24.04 7.43 -11.42
CA ASP A 735 -24.24 8.81 -10.98
C ASP A 735 -24.23 9.82 -12.16
N LEU A 736 -23.58 9.47 -13.28
CA LEU A 736 -23.45 10.34 -14.47
C LEU A 736 -23.85 9.65 -15.81
N PRO A 737 -24.95 8.88 -15.88
CA PRO A 737 -25.30 8.08 -17.07
C PRO A 737 -25.50 8.93 -18.33
N ALA A 738 -26.07 10.13 -18.23
CA ALA A 738 -26.33 10.98 -19.38
C ALA A 738 -25.03 11.46 -20.04
N MET A 739 -24.01 11.79 -19.22
CA MET A 739 -22.70 12.17 -19.75
C MET A 739 -21.98 10.98 -20.39
N VAL A 740 -22.07 9.79 -19.79
CA VAL A 740 -21.50 8.57 -20.37
C VAL A 740 -22.16 8.26 -21.73
N ARG A 741 -23.48 8.37 -21.84
CA ARG A 741 -24.19 8.19 -23.13
C ARG A 741 -23.73 9.18 -24.19
N LEU A 742 -23.53 10.45 -23.82
CA LEU A 742 -23.04 11.47 -24.75
C LEU A 742 -21.65 11.11 -25.27
N TRP A 743 -20.73 10.71 -24.39
CA TRP A 743 -19.40 10.26 -24.78
C TRP A 743 -19.47 8.99 -25.65
N TRP A 744 -20.20 7.97 -25.22
CA TRP A 744 -20.32 6.69 -25.90
C TRP A 744 -20.87 6.85 -27.32
N ASN A 745 -21.95 7.63 -27.49
CA ASN A 745 -22.54 7.91 -28.81
C ASN A 745 -21.62 8.74 -29.72
N SER A 746 -20.71 9.53 -29.14
CA SER A 746 -19.71 10.31 -29.89
C SER A 746 -18.40 9.57 -30.15
N SER A 747 -18.25 8.35 -29.62
CA SER A 747 -17.01 7.58 -29.69
C SER A 747 -16.88 6.84 -31.02
N GLU A 748 -15.64 6.52 -31.39
CA GLU A 748 -15.35 5.68 -32.55
C GLU A 748 -16.00 4.29 -32.44
N LYS A 749 -16.37 3.70 -33.58
CA LYS A 749 -17.08 2.41 -33.66
C LYS A 749 -16.40 1.28 -32.87
N ARG A 750 -15.06 1.27 -32.83
CA ARG A 750 -14.28 0.28 -32.06
C ARG A 750 -14.52 0.42 -30.56
N VAL A 751 -14.37 1.64 -30.04
CA VAL A 751 -14.59 1.96 -28.62
C VAL A 751 -16.06 1.73 -28.25
N PHE A 752 -16.99 2.20 -29.08
CA PHE A 752 -18.43 1.99 -28.91
C PHE A 752 -18.78 0.52 -28.65
N ASN A 753 -18.28 -0.38 -29.50
CA ASN A 753 -18.55 -1.82 -29.39
C ASN A 753 -17.88 -2.47 -28.15
N ILE A 754 -16.65 -2.06 -27.81
CA ILE A 754 -15.95 -2.57 -26.62
C ILE A 754 -16.72 -2.20 -25.36
N VAL A 755 -17.11 -0.94 -25.24
CA VAL A 755 -17.86 -0.40 -24.10
C VAL A 755 -19.21 -1.10 -23.96
N ASP A 756 -19.95 -1.24 -25.07
CA ASP A 756 -21.27 -1.89 -25.07
C ASP A 756 -21.18 -3.36 -24.64
N ARG A 757 -20.24 -4.12 -25.22
CA ARG A 757 -20.03 -5.53 -24.88
C ARG A 757 -19.63 -5.71 -23.42
N PHE A 758 -18.71 -4.89 -22.93
CA PHE A 758 -18.21 -5.00 -21.55
C PHE A 758 -19.31 -4.64 -20.54
N THR A 759 -20.01 -3.53 -20.77
CA THR A 759 -21.06 -3.03 -19.86
C THR A 759 -22.24 -3.98 -19.82
N SER A 760 -22.72 -4.44 -20.98
CA SER A 760 -23.83 -5.41 -21.08
C SER A 760 -23.53 -6.71 -20.36
N LYS A 761 -22.27 -7.19 -20.43
CA LYS A 761 -21.86 -8.46 -19.85
C LYS A 761 -21.69 -8.40 -18.34
N TYR A 762 -21.05 -7.34 -17.82
CA TYR A 762 -20.58 -7.33 -16.44
C TYR A 762 -21.29 -6.33 -15.51
N VAL A 763 -21.89 -5.26 -16.04
CA VAL A 763 -22.35 -4.12 -15.23
C VAL A 763 -23.87 -3.91 -15.31
N SER A 764 -24.48 -4.13 -16.48
CA SER A 764 -25.89 -3.80 -16.72
C SER A 764 -26.85 -4.55 -15.80
N ASN A 765 -26.58 -5.83 -15.51
CA ASN A 765 -27.41 -6.60 -14.57
C ASN A 765 -27.32 -6.03 -13.14
N VAL A 766 -26.12 -5.67 -12.69
CA VAL A 766 -25.89 -5.07 -11.37
C VAL A 766 -26.64 -3.74 -11.23
N LEU A 767 -26.47 -2.83 -12.19
CA LEU A 767 -27.10 -1.51 -12.14
C LEU A 767 -28.62 -1.56 -12.32
N SER A 768 -29.12 -2.41 -13.21
CA SER A 768 -30.58 -2.58 -13.40
C SER A 768 -31.23 -3.16 -12.14
N PHE A 769 -30.61 -4.15 -11.50
CA PHE A 769 -31.08 -4.66 -10.23
C PHE A 769 -31.09 -3.58 -9.14
N GLN A 770 -29.98 -2.83 -8.99
CA GLN A 770 -29.89 -1.75 -8.00
C GLN A 770 -30.96 -0.66 -8.19
N GLU A 771 -31.19 -0.21 -9.43
CA GLU A 771 -32.20 0.82 -9.72
C GLU A 771 -33.62 0.30 -9.42
N ILE A 772 -33.95 -0.93 -9.85
CA ILE A 772 -35.25 -1.54 -9.60
C ILE A 772 -35.48 -1.76 -8.11
N SER A 773 -34.49 -2.28 -7.38
CA SER A 773 -34.55 -2.43 -5.92
C SER A 773 -34.73 -1.09 -5.22
N SER A 774 -34.01 -0.04 -5.65
CA SER A 774 -34.17 1.31 -5.11
C SER A 774 -35.60 1.84 -5.26
N VAL A 775 -36.28 1.52 -6.37
CA VAL A 775 -37.69 1.87 -6.58
C VAL A 775 -38.60 1.05 -5.65
N GLN A 776 -38.34 -0.25 -5.48
CA GLN A 776 -39.14 -1.13 -4.62
C GLN A 776 -39.07 -0.73 -3.14
N THR A 777 -37.89 -0.33 -2.66
CA THR A 777 -37.67 0.04 -1.25
C THR A 777 -37.93 1.52 -0.98
N SER A 778 -38.24 2.32 -2.00
CA SER A 778 -38.47 3.75 -1.84
C SER A 778 -39.68 4.02 -0.93
N THR A 779 -39.47 4.84 0.10
CA THR A 779 -40.53 5.34 0.99
C THR A 779 -41.17 6.62 0.48
N GLN A 780 -40.72 7.17 -0.65
CA GLN A 780 -41.24 8.40 -1.22
C GLN A 780 -42.71 8.22 -1.61
N LEU A 781 -43.61 8.87 -0.87
CA LEU A 781 -45.04 8.88 -1.14
C LEU A 781 -45.38 10.03 -2.09
N PHE A 782 -46.11 9.69 -3.16
CA PHE A 782 -46.65 10.67 -4.08
C PHE A 782 -48.16 10.75 -3.90
N ASN A 783 -48.69 11.94 -3.65
CA ASN A 783 -50.13 12.09 -3.53
C ASN A 783 -50.83 11.72 -4.85
N GLY A 784 -51.70 10.71 -4.83
CA GLY A 784 -52.40 10.20 -6.00
C GLY A 784 -51.57 9.36 -6.98
N MET A 785 -50.27 9.09 -6.75
CA MET A 785 -49.44 8.23 -7.61
C MET A 785 -48.93 6.99 -6.85
N THR A 786 -49.07 5.82 -7.47
CA THR A 786 -48.54 4.55 -6.96
C THR A 786 -47.47 4.03 -7.91
N VAL A 787 -46.34 3.57 -7.36
CA VAL A 787 -45.20 3.06 -8.15
C VAL A 787 -44.93 1.60 -7.76
N LYS A 788 -44.76 0.73 -8.75
CA LYS A 788 -44.48 -0.70 -8.58
C LYS A 788 -43.33 -1.10 -9.50
N ALA A 789 -42.34 -1.80 -8.96
CA ALA A 789 -41.19 -2.28 -9.73
C ALA A 789 -41.24 -3.79 -9.94
N ARG A 790 -40.91 -4.24 -11.15
CA ARG A 790 -40.89 -5.64 -11.59
C ARG A 790 -39.45 -6.03 -11.94
N ALA A 791 -38.78 -6.72 -11.01
CA ALA A 791 -37.38 -7.11 -11.17
C ALA A 791 -37.13 -8.04 -12.38
N THR A 792 -38.00 -9.03 -12.60
CA THR A 792 -37.82 -10.03 -13.67
C THR A 792 -37.85 -9.43 -15.07
N THR A 793 -38.72 -8.44 -15.31
CA THR A 793 -38.87 -7.76 -16.61
C THR A 793 -38.07 -6.46 -16.71
N ARG A 794 -37.43 -6.01 -15.61
CA ARG A 794 -36.73 -4.72 -15.49
C ARG A 794 -37.65 -3.52 -15.81
N GLU A 795 -38.87 -3.58 -15.31
CA GLU A 795 -39.91 -2.57 -15.55
C GLU A 795 -40.31 -1.85 -14.27
N VAL A 796 -40.57 -0.55 -14.38
CA VAL A 796 -41.20 0.28 -13.34
C VAL A 796 -42.54 0.76 -13.87
N MET A 797 -43.61 0.43 -13.15
CA MET A 797 -44.97 0.82 -13.46
C MET A 797 -45.41 1.91 -12.49
N ALA A 798 -45.84 3.06 -13.02
CA ALA A 798 -46.38 4.15 -12.22
C ALA A 798 -47.83 4.44 -12.63
N THR A 799 -48.76 4.38 -11.67
CA THR A 799 -50.17 4.68 -11.88
C THR A 799 -50.53 5.95 -11.13
N TYR A 800 -50.91 6.98 -11.87
CA TYR A 800 -51.31 8.29 -11.35
C TYR A 800 -52.82 8.52 -11.52
N THR A 801 -53.48 8.91 -10.43
CA THR A 801 -54.93 9.13 -10.37
C THR A 801 -55.23 10.53 -9.82
N ILE A 802 -55.95 11.33 -10.61
CA ILE A 802 -56.53 12.62 -10.19
C ILE A 802 -58.00 12.62 -10.60
N GLU A 803 -58.93 12.80 -9.66
CA GLU A 803 -60.38 12.83 -9.94
C GLU A 803 -60.80 11.60 -10.78
N ASP A 804 -61.39 11.79 -11.97
CA ASP A 804 -61.80 10.73 -12.90
C ASP A 804 -60.70 10.33 -13.91
N ILE A 805 -59.51 10.92 -13.82
CA ILE A 805 -58.39 10.71 -14.74
C ILE A 805 -57.44 9.66 -14.14
N VAL A 806 -57.22 8.58 -14.90
CA VAL A 806 -56.26 7.52 -14.57
C VAL A 806 -55.21 7.41 -15.67
N ILE A 807 -53.95 7.53 -15.26
CA ILE A 807 -52.77 7.51 -16.13
C ILE A 807 -51.84 6.40 -15.66
N GLU A 808 -51.45 5.51 -16.57
CA GLU A 808 -50.49 4.45 -16.29
C GLU A 808 -49.26 4.54 -17.22
N LEU A 809 -48.08 4.55 -16.60
CA LEU A 809 -46.78 4.62 -17.24
C LEU A 809 -46.01 3.32 -17.01
N ILE A 810 -45.32 2.84 -18.03
CA ILE A 810 -44.41 1.70 -17.92
C ILE A 810 -43.03 2.16 -18.40
N ILE A 811 -42.04 2.13 -17.52
CA ILE A 811 -40.64 2.48 -17.79
C ILE A 811 -39.85 1.18 -17.85
N GLN A 812 -39.23 0.87 -18.98
CA GLN A 812 -38.47 -0.36 -19.17
C GLN A 812 -36.97 -0.05 -19.36
N LEU A 813 -36.14 -0.75 -18.60
CA LEU A 813 -34.69 -0.64 -18.69
C LEU A 813 -34.15 -1.56 -19.80
N PRO A 814 -33.23 -1.07 -20.67
CA PRO A 814 -32.66 -1.89 -21.73
C PRO A 814 -31.66 -2.93 -21.20
N SER A 815 -31.33 -3.90 -22.05
CA SER A 815 -30.37 -4.97 -21.73
C SER A 815 -28.96 -4.44 -21.42
N ASN A 816 -28.54 -3.37 -22.09
CA ASN A 816 -27.26 -2.67 -21.91
C ASN A 816 -27.37 -1.41 -21.02
N TYR A 817 -28.29 -1.40 -20.06
CA TYR A 817 -28.45 -0.29 -19.11
C TYR A 817 -27.11 0.05 -18.39
N PRO A 818 -26.73 1.32 -18.21
CA PRO A 818 -27.42 2.55 -18.58
C PRO A 818 -26.96 3.17 -19.91
N LEU A 819 -26.41 2.40 -20.85
CA LEU A 819 -25.96 2.93 -22.15
C LEU A 819 -27.11 3.09 -23.14
N GLY A 820 -27.97 2.07 -23.26
CA GLY A 820 -29.15 2.09 -24.13
C GLY A 820 -30.28 2.96 -23.58
N SER A 821 -31.07 3.57 -24.46
CA SER A 821 -32.17 4.47 -24.07
C SER A 821 -33.26 3.76 -23.28
N ILE A 822 -33.78 4.43 -22.25
CA ILE A 822 -34.90 3.92 -21.44
C ILE A 822 -36.19 4.10 -22.26
N THR A 823 -36.97 3.04 -22.39
CA THR A 823 -38.27 3.09 -23.08
C THR A 823 -39.36 3.45 -22.09
N VAL A 824 -40.24 4.38 -22.49
CA VAL A 824 -41.39 4.80 -21.69
C VAL A 824 -42.63 4.51 -22.53
N GLU A 825 -43.46 3.59 -22.05
CA GLU A 825 -44.68 3.11 -22.71
C GLU A 825 -45.93 3.50 -21.93
N SER A 826 -47.06 3.53 -22.64
CA SER A 826 -48.37 3.85 -22.08
C SER A 826 -49.09 2.57 -21.71
N GLY A 827 -49.54 2.48 -20.46
CA GLY A 827 -50.56 1.52 -20.04
C GLY A 827 -51.96 2.06 -20.31
N LYS A 828 -52.85 1.98 -19.32
CA LYS A 828 -54.19 2.58 -19.32
C LYS A 828 -54.16 4.11 -19.32
N ARG A 829 -54.91 4.74 -20.24
CA ARG A 829 -55.09 6.19 -20.35
C ARG A 829 -56.57 6.56 -20.40
N VAL A 830 -57.06 7.33 -19.44
CA VAL A 830 -58.43 7.86 -19.40
C VAL A 830 -58.40 9.37 -19.16
N GLY A 831 -59.12 10.16 -19.97
CA GLY A 831 -59.33 11.60 -19.72
C GLY A 831 -58.23 12.58 -20.19
N VAL A 832 -57.26 12.14 -21.01
CA VAL A 832 -56.15 12.99 -21.51
C VAL A 832 -56.10 13.00 -23.05
N ALA A 833 -55.96 14.18 -23.65
CA ALA A 833 -55.84 14.33 -25.11
C ALA A 833 -54.55 13.70 -25.66
N VAL A 834 -54.62 13.11 -26.86
CA VAL A 834 -53.51 12.35 -27.48
C VAL A 834 -52.22 13.16 -27.61
N GLN A 835 -52.32 14.43 -27.99
CA GLN A 835 -51.16 15.30 -28.18
C GLN A 835 -50.47 15.67 -26.86
N GLN A 836 -51.27 15.99 -25.83
CA GLN A 836 -50.74 16.27 -24.50
C GLN A 836 -50.03 15.05 -23.91
N TRP A 837 -50.62 13.87 -24.10
CA TRP A 837 -50.01 12.60 -23.71
C TRP A 837 -48.64 12.37 -24.36
N ARG A 838 -48.55 12.55 -25.69
CA ARG A 838 -47.27 12.45 -26.41
C ARG A 838 -46.21 13.39 -25.86
N ASN A 839 -46.59 14.63 -25.54
CA ASN A 839 -45.68 15.61 -24.95
C ASN A 839 -45.21 15.16 -23.55
N TRP A 840 -46.09 14.64 -22.70
CA TRP A 840 -45.72 14.15 -21.36
C TRP A 840 -44.79 12.95 -21.40
N MET A 841 -45.03 11.99 -22.31
CA MET A 841 -44.15 10.84 -22.52
C MET A 841 -42.78 11.28 -23.02
N LEU A 842 -42.75 12.22 -23.97
CA LEU A 842 -41.50 12.80 -24.48
C LEU A 842 -40.70 13.47 -23.36
N GLN A 843 -41.35 14.22 -22.47
CA GLN A 843 -40.68 14.90 -21.35
C GLN A 843 -40.03 13.91 -20.39
N LEU A 844 -40.75 12.87 -19.98
CA LEU A 844 -40.22 11.85 -19.08
C LEU A 844 -39.09 11.06 -19.74
N SER A 845 -39.26 10.63 -21.00
CA SER A 845 -38.20 9.94 -21.76
C SER A 845 -36.95 10.82 -21.94
N THR A 846 -37.14 12.11 -22.22
CA THR A 846 -36.04 13.08 -22.35
C THR A 846 -35.29 13.23 -21.02
N TYR A 847 -36.01 13.35 -19.90
CA TYR A 847 -35.41 13.43 -18.57
C TYR A 847 -34.57 12.18 -18.26
N LEU A 848 -35.18 11.00 -18.36
CA LEU A 848 -34.54 9.73 -18.03
C LEU A 848 -33.34 9.39 -18.93
N THR A 849 -33.32 9.92 -20.16
CA THR A 849 -32.22 9.67 -21.11
C THR A 849 -31.10 10.71 -21.01
N HIS A 850 -31.44 11.98 -20.79
CA HIS A 850 -30.50 13.10 -20.94
C HIS A 850 -30.15 13.82 -19.64
N GLN A 851 -30.71 13.40 -18.50
CA GLN A 851 -30.37 13.95 -17.19
C GLN A 851 -29.78 12.88 -16.28
N ASN A 852 -28.87 13.31 -15.39
CA ASN A 852 -28.15 12.45 -14.46
C ASN A 852 -28.99 12.18 -13.18
N GLY A 853 -30.25 11.75 -13.33
CA GLY A 853 -31.22 11.58 -12.23
C GLY A 853 -31.83 10.18 -12.16
N SER A 854 -32.37 9.83 -10.98
CA SER A 854 -33.01 8.52 -10.76
C SER A 854 -34.41 8.45 -11.39
N ILE A 855 -34.95 7.24 -11.55
CA ILE A 855 -36.33 7.05 -12.03
C ILE A 855 -37.34 7.76 -11.11
N MET A 856 -37.11 7.71 -9.81
CA MET A 856 -37.98 8.34 -8.81
C MET A 856 -37.98 9.87 -8.91
N GLU A 857 -36.81 10.48 -9.14
CA GLU A 857 -36.70 11.93 -9.39
C GLU A 857 -37.43 12.32 -10.69
N GLY A 858 -37.30 11.49 -11.74
CA GLY A 858 -38.00 11.69 -13.01
C GLY A 858 -39.52 11.62 -12.87
N LEU A 859 -40.03 10.63 -12.13
CA LEU A 859 -41.46 10.49 -11.83
C LEU A 859 -41.98 11.65 -10.99
N ALA A 860 -41.20 12.13 -10.01
CA ALA A 860 -41.56 13.29 -9.20
C ALA A 860 -41.70 14.57 -10.04
N LEU A 861 -40.72 14.84 -10.91
CA LEU A 861 -40.75 16.00 -11.80
C LEU A 861 -41.87 15.88 -12.84
N TRP A 862 -42.10 14.68 -13.38
CA TRP A 862 -43.20 14.42 -14.30
C TRP A 862 -44.55 14.70 -13.65
N LYS A 863 -44.77 14.16 -12.44
CA LYS A 863 -46.00 14.39 -11.68
C LYS A 863 -46.23 15.88 -11.42
N ASN A 864 -45.21 16.60 -10.93
CA ASN A 864 -45.33 18.03 -10.66
C ASN A 864 -45.65 18.85 -11.93
N ASN A 865 -45.07 18.48 -13.07
CA ASN A 865 -45.42 19.08 -14.37
C ASN A 865 -46.90 18.86 -14.72
N VAL A 866 -47.41 17.64 -14.50
CA VAL A 866 -48.81 17.29 -14.74
C VAL A 866 -49.72 18.08 -13.79
N ASP A 867 -49.43 18.12 -12.49
CA ASP A 867 -50.18 18.88 -11.48
C ASP A 867 -50.27 20.36 -11.86
N LYS A 868 -49.14 21.00 -12.14
CA LYS A 868 -49.09 22.42 -12.54
C LYS A 868 -49.86 22.70 -13.82
N ARG A 869 -49.94 21.72 -14.71
CA ARG A 869 -50.75 21.83 -15.92
C ARG A 869 -52.24 21.81 -15.60
N PHE A 870 -52.67 20.96 -14.67
CA PHE A 870 -54.05 20.94 -14.16
C PHE A 870 -54.39 22.21 -13.36
N GLU A 871 -53.43 22.84 -12.68
CA GLU A 871 -53.58 24.17 -12.06
C GLU A 871 -53.71 25.32 -13.09
N GLY A 872 -53.61 25.03 -14.40
CA GLY A 872 -53.80 26.03 -15.47
C GLY A 872 -52.53 26.77 -15.89
N VAL A 873 -51.35 26.36 -15.44
CA VAL A 873 -50.08 26.97 -15.89
C VAL A 873 -49.80 26.54 -17.34
N GLU A 874 -49.46 27.50 -18.20
CA GLU A 874 -49.08 27.23 -19.59
C GLU A 874 -47.70 26.58 -19.68
N ASP A 875 -47.55 25.65 -20.62
CA ASP A 875 -46.29 24.98 -20.94
C ASP A 875 -45.38 25.85 -21.83
N CYS A 876 -44.06 25.65 -21.73
CA CYS A 876 -43.12 26.25 -22.65
C CYS A 876 -43.28 25.66 -24.04
N MET A 877 -43.42 26.48 -25.08
CA MET A 877 -43.63 25.98 -26.45
C MET A 877 -42.36 25.43 -27.14
N ILE A 878 -41.20 25.44 -26.46
CA ILE A 878 -39.95 24.84 -26.98
C ILE A 878 -39.77 23.43 -26.41
N CYS A 879 -39.83 23.29 -25.08
CA CYS A 879 -39.61 21.99 -24.42
C CYS A 879 -40.91 21.27 -24.04
N PHE A 880 -42.07 21.90 -24.24
CA PHE A 880 -43.41 21.42 -23.89
C PHE A 880 -43.64 21.16 -22.39
N SER A 881 -42.73 21.55 -21.50
CA SER A 881 -42.84 21.39 -20.04
C SER A 881 -43.28 22.68 -19.35
N VAL A 882 -43.97 22.53 -18.21
CA VAL A 882 -44.30 23.67 -17.32
C VAL A 882 -43.09 24.03 -16.45
N ILE A 883 -42.42 23.03 -15.89
CA ILE A 883 -41.21 23.18 -15.10
C ILE A 883 -40.04 22.81 -16.01
N HIS A 884 -39.10 23.73 -16.20
CA HIS A 884 -37.93 23.48 -17.03
C HIS A 884 -37.08 22.35 -16.41
N GLY A 885 -36.69 21.37 -17.24
CA GLY A 885 -36.04 20.16 -16.76
C GLY A 885 -34.68 20.36 -16.08
N PHE A 886 -33.99 21.49 -16.27
CA PHE A 886 -32.64 21.71 -15.72
C PHE A 886 -32.60 22.70 -14.55
N ASN A 887 -33.39 23.77 -14.60
CA ASN A 887 -33.33 24.87 -13.63
C ASN A 887 -34.65 25.09 -12.88
N TYR A 888 -35.61 24.17 -13.04
CA TYR A 888 -36.90 24.17 -12.35
C TYR A 888 -37.73 25.46 -12.48
N SER A 889 -37.42 26.29 -13.48
CA SER A 889 -38.13 27.56 -13.71
C SER A 889 -39.46 27.36 -14.44
N LEU A 890 -40.40 28.28 -14.19
CA LEU A 890 -41.65 28.38 -14.94
C LEU A 890 -41.47 29.23 -16.21
N PRO A 891 -42.25 29.01 -17.28
CA PRO A 891 -42.14 29.77 -18.52
C PRO A 891 -42.71 31.17 -18.30
N LYS A 892 -41.83 32.13 -18.01
CA LYS A 892 -42.19 33.53 -17.71
C LYS A 892 -42.13 34.44 -18.94
N LYS A 893 -41.37 34.10 -19.99
CA LYS A 893 -41.15 34.98 -21.15
C LYS A 893 -42.24 34.77 -22.20
N ALA A 894 -43.11 35.76 -22.40
CA ALA A 894 -44.18 35.70 -23.40
C ALA A 894 -43.80 36.47 -24.66
N CYS A 895 -44.06 35.90 -25.84
CA CYS A 895 -43.90 36.60 -27.12
C CYS A 895 -44.91 37.75 -27.22
N ARG A 896 -44.49 38.94 -27.67
CA ARG A 896 -45.40 40.09 -27.80
C ARG A 896 -46.50 39.88 -28.84
N THR A 897 -46.20 39.15 -29.91
CA THR A 897 -47.12 38.87 -31.02
C THR A 897 -48.08 37.72 -30.70
N CYS A 898 -47.56 36.50 -30.51
CA CYS A 898 -48.42 35.31 -30.33
C CYS A 898 -48.81 35.01 -28.87
N LYS A 899 -48.32 35.81 -27.90
CA LYS A 899 -48.57 35.70 -26.44
C LYS A 899 -48.15 34.38 -25.78
N LYS A 900 -47.61 33.43 -26.53
CA LYS A 900 -47.13 32.14 -26.00
C LYS A 900 -45.89 32.30 -25.11
N LYS A 901 -45.80 31.46 -24.08
CA LYS A 901 -44.77 31.50 -23.04
C LYS A 901 -43.61 30.54 -23.28
N PHE A 902 -42.44 30.92 -22.79
CA PHE A 902 -41.19 30.20 -22.92
C PHE A 902 -40.38 30.28 -21.62
N HIS A 903 -39.61 29.23 -21.31
CA HIS A 903 -38.53 29.33 -20.34
C HIS A 903 -37.43 30.23 -20.91
N SER A 904 -36.84 31.09 -20.07
CA SER A 904 -35.74 31.97 -20.49
C SER A 904 -34.59 31.17 -21.10
N ALA A 905 -34.21 30.05 -20.47
CA ALA A 905 -33.14 29.17 -20.94
C ALA A 905 -33.43 28.55 -22.32
N CYS A 906 -34.64 28.02 -22.54
CA CYS A 906 -35.03 27.47 -23.83
C CYS A 906 -34.99 28.52 -24.94
N LEU A 907 -35.50 29.72 -24.65
CA LEU A 907 -35.56 30.82 -25.60
C LEU A 907 -34.17 31.35 -25.94
N TYR A 908 -33.30 31.48 -24.94
CA TYR A 908 -31.90 31.87 -25.14
C TYR A 908 -31.19 30.87 -26.06
N LYS A 909 -31.23 29.58 -25.73
CA LYS A 909 -30.64 28.52 -26.55
C LYS A 909 -31.17 28.55 -27.99
N TRP A 910 -32.45 28.85 -28.17
CA TRP A 910 -33.04 29.04 -29.49
C TRP A 910 -32.45 30.25 -30.23
N PHE A 911 -32.34 31.41 -29.59
CA PHE A 911 -31.72 32.60 -30.22
C PHE A 911 -30.26 32.35 -30.59
N THR A 912 -29.49 31.72 -29.71
CA THR A 912 -28.07 31.43 -29.94
C THR A 912 -27.90 30.42 -31.09
N SER A 913 -28.73 29.38 -31.16
CA SER A 913 -28.66 28.36 -32.21
C SER A 913 -29.22 28.83 -33.56
N SER A 914 -30.25 29.68 -33.57
CA SER A 914 -30.84 30.23 -34.80
C SER A 914 -30.14 31.49 -35.30
N ASN A 915 -29.24 32.06 -34.50
CA ASN A 915 -28.55 33.33 -34.72
C ASN A 915 -29.51 34.51 -34.98
N LYS A 916 -30.75 34.42 -34.46
CA LYS A 916 -31.82 35.41 -34.65
C LYS A 916 -32.71 35.48 -33.40
N SER A 917 -33.08 36.68 -32.99
CA SER A 917 -33.96 36.94 -31.84
C SER A 917 -35.46 36.80 -32.20
N THR A 918 -35.83 35.79 -32.97
CA THR A 918 -37.19 35.58 -33.49
C THR A 918 -37.93 34.49 -32.74
N CYS A 919 -39.23 34.69 -32.50
CA CYS A 919 -40.10 33.73 -31.83
C CYS A 919 -40.13 32.38 -32.57
N PRO A 920 -39.92 31.23 -31.89
CA PRO A 920 -39.94 29.90 -32.52
C PRO A 920 -41.26 29.57 -33.23
N LEU A 921 -42.37 30.16 -32.78
CA LEU A 921 -43.71 29.87 -33.29
C LEU A 921 -44.12 30.80 -34.44
N CYS A 922 -44.12 32.11 -34.20
CA CYS A 922 -44.62 33.09 -35.18
C CYS A 922 -43.52 33.72 -36.03
N ARG A 923 -42.24 33.42 -35.78
CA ARG A 923 -41.06 33.92 -36.50
C ARG A 923 -40.85 35.44 -36.50
N GLU A 924 -41.75 36.20 -35.90
CA GLU A 924 -41.57 37.64 -35.63
C GLU A 924 -40.47 37.92 -34.60
N THR A 925 -39.93 39.14 -34.61
CA THR A 925 -38.99 39.61 -33.58
C THR A 925 -39.61 39.46 -32.19
N PHE A 926 -38.87 38.83 -31.28
CA PHE A 926 -39.40 38.49 -29.97
C PHE A 926 -39.54 39.74 -29.06
N PHE A 927 -38.64 40.70 -29.26
CA PHE A 927 -38.58 41.97 -28.55
C PHE A 927 -39.41 43.07 -29.22
#